data_AF-A0A0M8Y910-F1
#
_entry.id   AF-A0A0M8Y910-F1
#
_cell.length_a   1.000
_cell.length_b   1.000
_cell.length_c   1.000
_cell.angle_alpha   90.00
_cell.angle_beta   90.00
_cell.angle_gamma   90.00
#
_symmetry.space_group_name_H-M   'P 1'
#
loop_
_entity.id
_entity.type
_entity.pdbx_description
1 polymer ?
#
loop_
_entity_poly.entity_id
_entity_poly.type
_entity_poly.pdbx_seq_one_letter_code
_entity_poly.pdbx_strand_id
1 'polypeptide(L)'
;MIRGIRGVTTAAALLALAAATPGAAHAREPSPRSPATVAQEAPRGNSELPPGWQVTGTGPHRQLLWTSSDPVPMGDARVEFHAGDRLLGRPVAERDGRTFRLPLGDARLDRDAPLRVTAGGRRLDAAAPAPSTNLRPLAPKAPLPSAAPEAPLPANPVDPGVPGPYRTVSGEYVLPSVPLPDFPVPVEMRAVVVGPAGAPGKRPVALFLHGRHATCYTPGTEDATGAWPCPAGTREIPSHRGYLDAQKLLASQGYVTLSISANGVNGQDHSIDDAGAQARSSLVRLHLARWADWAANRKGAPAAVRGTAPADLSRVLLVGHSRGGEGVNRAALDSLYPPPADRDGHHGPVRWKIRGNVLIGPTIFGQNPAPDVPSTTILPGCDGDVSDLQGQIYLDGTRGVGRGTALHSSVYVVGANHNFFNTEWTPGQAQAPAFDDFWSDETPDPVCSPGAATRLTAGQQQKAGAAYIAASARLFVGGDDRVRPLLDGTGRRAPSAGPARVLTHAVGGHRTPAFLPDSSTAVSGAGRLCAQVDPDAERACLNPEEGGASPHFAVWDAFPEPGRDAVALRWDAPGKRVAVRPSRPVPLSGSDALALRLAVPPNSAGTGFDVAVTDASGRRAQLGRVRVDGLPGSERTASVWAREVRVPLSAASRAGLDLKRIASLELSPGGGSGRAWLVDAWGWRPGTPAVRPGALPRIDIGRLTVDEGDSGARTYRVPVRVSGKGGGQVRLFVPGPDGEGVTSRLVTIRPGRHDIDVPVEVRGNTRFGYDVPHDAFVKAVRGAVVGAHRGGVTARNDDPMPTVTVVPVADDVAEGEALTWRVTLSDAADADIMGTIGLLPVTGGAELSTADVDREWLEQRIGRLPDPAVPLSEAVPGGLSLWFSVPAGETGAELSMPTVADGVTEPAESLRAVLSLFDDSWEPVPGPEFTGTVRDGA
;
A
#
# COMPACT_ATOMS: atom_id res chain seq x y z
N MET A 1 37.99 44.09 -39.47
CA MET A 1 38.70 45.39 -39.44
C MET A 1 38.80 45.84 -37.99
N ILE A 2 40.04 46.10 -37.52
CA ILE A 2 40.48 47.14 -36.56
C ILE A 2 39.88 47.07 -35.12
N ARG A 3 40.56 46.53 -34.09
CA ARG A 3 41.64 47.08 -33.21
C ARG A 3 41.29 48.34 -32.38
N GLY A 4 41.59 48.30 -31.07
CA GLY A 4 41.84 49.48 -30.19
C GLY A 4 41.06 49.46 -28.87
N ILE A 5 41.60 49.05 -27.70
CA ILE A 5 42.57 49.67 -26.77
C ILE A 5 41.94 50.56 -25.65
N ARG A 6 42.17 50.09 -24.41
CA ARG A 6 42.37 50.71 -23.07
C ARG A 6 42.13 52.22 -22.81
N GLY A 7 41.61 52.50 -21.60
CA GLY A 7 41.83 53.70 -20.75
C GLY A 7 40.70 53.87 -19.70
N VAL A 8 40.84 53.74 -18.36
CA VAL A 8 41.63 54.53 -17.36
C VAL A 8 41.06 55.97 -17.33
N THR A 9 40.52 56.60 -16.27
CA THR A 9 40.60 56.49 -14.79
C THR A 9 39.69 57.55 -14.10
N THR A 10 39.45 57.38 -12.77
CA THR A 10 39.36 58.42 -11.69
C THR A 10 38.20 59.43 -11.69
N ALA A 11 37.69 59.99 -10.59
CA ALA A 11 37.81 59.83 -9.13
C ALA A 11 36.91 60.90 -8.46
N ALA A 12 36.52 60.69 -7.19
CA ALA A 12 36.45 61.65 -6.06
C ALA A 12 35.37 61.17 -5.08
N ALA A 13 35.65 60.63 -3.88
CA ALA A 13 36.44 61.09 -2.72
C ALA A 13 35.68 62.05 -1.79
N LEU A 14 35.61 61.69 -0.50
CA LEU A 14 35.85 62.50 0.73
C LEU A 14 35.66 61.55 1.95
N LEU A 15 36.74 61.07 2.61
CA LEU A 15 37.44 61.64 3.80
C LEU A 15 36.51 61.75 5.04
N ALA A 16 36.84 61.43 6.30
CA ALA A 16 37.97 60.87 7.06
C ALA A 16 37.45 60.76 8.54
N LEU A 17 37.95 60.02 9.55
CA LEU A 17 39.27 60.00 10.20
C LEU A 17 39.26 58.94 11.34
N ALA A 18 40.42 58.30 11.56
CA ALA A 18 41.12 57.96 12.82
C ALA A 18 40.58 56.94 13.88
N ALA A 19 41.47 55.95 14.15
CA ALA A 19 41.95 55.40 15.46
C ALA A 19 40.92 54.81 16.46
N ALA A 20 41.13 53.72 17.22
CA ALA A 20 42.22 52.80 17.54
C ALA A 20 41.60 51.51 18.16
N THR A 21 42.33 50.41 18.19
CA THR A 21 42.09 49.23 19.07
C THR A 21 43.07 49.28 20.27
N PRO A 22 42.92 48.49 21.36
CA PRO A 22 41.81 47.63 21.84
C PRO A 22 41.42 47.89 23.33
N GLY A 23 40.32 47.31 23.82
CA GLY A 23 39.97 47.33 25.25
C GLY A 23 38.70 46.54 25.59
N ALA A 24 38.72 45.86 26.73
CA ALA A 24 37.87 44.72 27.09
C ALA A 24 36.43 45.02 27.58
N ALA A 25 35.62 43.95 27.49
CA ALA A 25 34.50 43.53 28.35
C ALA A 25 33.20 44.38 28.44
N HIS A 26 32.05 43.73 28.27
CA HIS A 26 31.20 43.29 29.39
C HIS A 26 30.00 42.44 28.92
N ALA A 27 29.96 41.19 29.36
CA ALA A 27 28.74 40.39 29.49
C ALA A 27 28.11 40.67 30.86
N ARG A 28 26.78 40.55 30.96
CA ARG A 28 26.02 40.68 32.22
C ARG A 28 25.26 39.39 32.51
N GLU A 29 25.55 38.82 33.67
CA GLU A 29 24.98 37.59 34.25
C GLU A 29 23.54 37.76 34.79
N PRO A 30 22.85 36.64 35.05
CA PRO A 30 22.02 36.45 36.24
C PRO A 30 22.64 35.45 37.25
N SER A 31 22.33 35.71 38.51
CA SER A 31 22.95 35.28 39.79
C SER A 31 22.85 33.79 40.20
N PRO A 32 23.61 33.36 41.24
CA PRO A 32 23.97 31.96 41.50
C PRO A 32 23.04 31.25 42.50
N ARG A 33 22.91 29.92 42.34
CA ARG A 33 22.47 28.99 43.38
C ARG A 33 23.59 27.99 43.70
N SER A 34 23.72 27.70 44.99
CA SER A 34 24.77 26.96 45.71
C SER A 34 25.10 25.54 45.19
N PRO A 35 26.30 25.01 45.52
CA PRO A 35 26.78 23.74 45.01
C PRO A 35 26.12 22.56 45.74
N ALA A 36 25.46 21.68 44.97
CA ALA A 36 25.04 20.37 45.42
C ALA A 36 25.96 19.32 44.80
N THR A 37 26.64 18.61 45.70
CA THR A 37 27.20 17.26 45.65
C THR A 37 27.18 16.54 44.29
N VAL A 38 28.38 16.17 43.84
CA VAL A 38 28.61 15.19 42.77
C VAL A 38 28.03 13.85 43.23
N ALA A 39 26.83 13.52 42.76
CA ALA A 39 26.33 12.16 42.70
C ALA A 39 26.65 11.64 41.29
N GLN A 40 27.38 10.53 41.22
CA GLN A 40 27.47 9.71 40.01
C GLN A 40 26.03 9.40 39.55
N GLU A 41 25.63 9.96 38.40
CA GLU A 41 24.47 9.43 37.70
C GLU A 41 24.88 8.07 37.11
N ALA A 42 24.26 7.02 37.64
CA ALA A 42 24.24 5.70 37.06
C ALA A 42 23.73 5.76 35.59
N PRO A 43 24.10 4.78 34.73
CA PRO A 43 23.60 4.72 33.36
C PRO A 43 22.08 4.65 33.39
N ARG A 44 21.40 5.70 32.92
CA ARG A 44 19.94 5.71 32.80
C ARG A 44 19.56 4.83 31.60
N GLY A 45 18.81 3.78 31.90
CA GLY A 45 18.60 2.61 31.07
C GLY A 45 17.92 2.82 29.72
N ASN A 46 18.13 1.82 28.87
CA ASN A 46 17.37 1.53 27.66
C ASN A 46 15.86 1.57 27.99
N SER A 47 15.11 2.48 27.40
CA SER A 47 13.65 2.37 27.39
C SER A 47 13.29 1.12 26.58
N GLU A 48 12.67 0.12 27.21
CA GLU A 48 12.21 -1.10 26.54
C GLU A 48 11.32 -0.77 25.33
N LEU A 49 11.65 -1.34 24.18
CA LEU A 49 10.80 -1.31 22.99
C LEU A 49 9.54 -2.16 23.25
N PRO A 50 8.43 -1.93 22.52
CA PRO A 50 7.24 -2.75 22.68
C PRO A 50 7.51 -4.23 22.38
N PRO A 51 6.74 -5.19 22.92
CA PRO A 51 6.94 -6.62 22.69
C PRO A 51 7.04 -6.96 21.19
N GLY A 52 7.99 -7.85 20.85
CA GLY A 52 8.27 -8.26 19.48
C GLY A 52 9.13 -7.26 18.68
N TRP A 53 9.32 -6.03 19.15
CA TRP A 53 10.25 -5.08 18.54
C TRP A 53 11.64 -5.19 19.12
N GLN A 54 12.63 -5.20 18.24
CA GLN A 54 14.03 -5.13 18.62
C GLN A 54 14.71 -4.10 17.73
N VAL A 55 15.42 -3.16 18.33
CA VAL A 55 16.41 -2.39 17.60
C VAL A 55 17.66 -3.21 17.71
N THR A 56 18.13 -3.67 16.57
CA THR A 56 19.37 -4.42 16.51
C THR A 56 20.37 -3.52 15.80
N GLY A 57 21.61 -3.48 16.27
CA GLY A 57 22.54 -2.45 15.82
C GLY A 57 22.17 -1.08 16.38
N THR A 58 22.88 -0.07 15.93
CA THR A 58 22.98 1.33 16.35
C THR A 58 23.56 2.10 15.12
N GLY A 59 23.62 3.43 15.14
CA GLY A 59 24.07 4.21 13.96
C GLY A 59 23.46 3.81 12.59
N PRO A 60 24.17 4.00 11.46
CA PRO A 60 23.78 3.70 10.09
C PRO A 60 23.51 2.24 9.76
N HIS A 61 23.64 1.34 10.73
CA HIS A 61 23.31 -0.08 10.57
C HIS A 61 22.27 -0.58 11.54
N ARG A 62 21.78 0.34 12.36
CA ARG A 62 20.62 0.15 13.16
C ARG A 62 19.52 -0.38 12.27
N GLN A 63 19.00 -1.51 12.66
CA GLN A 63 17.82 -2.09 12.09
C GLN A 63 16.72 -2.04 13.12
N LEU A 64 15.52 -1.92 12.61
CA LEU A 64 14.33 -2.19 13.35
C LEU A 64 13.86 -3.57 12.93
N LEU A 65 13.77 -4.49 13.89
CA LEU A 65 13.19 -5.81 13.71
C LEU A 65 11.85 -5.83 14.41
N TRP A 66 10.92 -6.52 13.79
CA TRP A 66 9.69 -6.96 14.44
C TRP A 66 9.47 -8.44 14.15
N THR A 67 9.27 -9.22 15.22
CA THR A 67 8.94 -10.64 15.14
C THR A 67 7.50 -10.85 15.59
N SER A 68 6.66 -11.34 14.68
CA SER A 68 5.28 -11.70 14.96
C SER A 68 5.18 -13.01 15.76
N SER A 69 4.18 -13.12 16.64
CA SER A 69 3.86 -14.37 17.35
C SER A 69 3.46 -15.49 16.40
N ASP A 70 2.74 -15.12 15.34
CA ASP A 70 2.20 -16.02 14.31
C ASP A 70 2.80 -15.69 12.94
N PRO A 71 2.95 -16.68 12.04
CA PRO A 71 3.37 -16.42 10.67
C PRO A 71 2.44 -15.41 10.00
N VAL A 72 3.03 -14.41 9.34
CA VAL A 72 2.33 -13.42 8.52
C VAL A 72 2.29 -13.96 7.08
N PRO A 73 1.13 -14.40 6.58
CA PRO A 73 1.05 -14.99 5.24
C PRO A 73 1.47 -13.99 4.16
N MET A 74 2.04 -14.51 3.07
CA MET A 74 2.42 -13.69 1.92
C MET A 74 1.16 -13.16 1.20
N GLY A 75 0.78 -11.94 1.53
CA GLY A 75 -0.36 -11.23 0.94
C GLY A 75 0.02 -10.13 -0.05
N ASP A 76 -0.99 -9.37 -0.45
CA ASP A 76 -0.89 -8.22 -1.32
C ASP A 76 -0.33 -6.98 -0.64
N ALA A 77 -0.83 -6.68 0.57
CA ALA A 77 -0.38 -5.56 1.35
C ALA A 77 1.13 -5.65 1.63
N ARG A 78 1.79 -4.49 1.63
CA ARG A 78 3.18 -4.41 2.10
C ARG A 78 3.15 -4.26 3.62
N VAL A 79 4.03 -5.00 4.28
CA VAL A 79 4.37 -4.73 5.67
C VAL A 79 5.14 -3.41 5.70
N GLU A 80 4.80 -2.56 6.65
CA GLU A 80 5.34 -1.22 6.82
C GLU A 80 5.61 -0.96 8.30
N PHE A 81 6.76 -0.38 8.60
CA PHE A 81 7.08 0.09 9.95
C PHE A 81 6.88 1.58 10.04
N HIS A 82 6.21 2.03 11.11
CA HIS A 82 5.88 3.42 11.36
C HIS A 82 6.37 3.83 12.76
N ALA A 83 6.77 5.09 12.92
CA ALA A 83 6.99 5.75 14.21
C ALA A 83 6.03 6.94 14.31
N GLY A 84 5.05 6.86 15.19
CA GLY A 84 3.90 7.75 15.10
C GLY A 84 3.26 7.59 13.71
N ASP A 85 3.00 8.67 13.00
CA ASP A 85 2.39 8.64 11.66
C ASP A 85 3.42 8.70 10.52
N ARG A 86 4.72 8.60 10.86
CA ARG A 86 5.81 8.60 9.88
C ARG A 86 6.14 7.17 9.46
N LEU A 87 6.02 6.87 8.17
CA LEU A 87 6.57 5.65 7.58
C LEU A 87 8.10 5.65 7.74
N LEU A 88 8.63 4.67 8.46
CA LEU A 88 10.07 4.42 8.57
C LEU A 88 10.57 3.69 7.33
N GLY A 89 9.78 2.74 6.82
CA GLY A 89 10.11 1.98 5.63
C GLY A 89 9.36 0.65 5.54
N ARG A 90 9.76 -0.16 4.57
CA ARG A 90 9.13 -1.45 4.24
C ARG A 90 10.13 -2.57 4.51
N PRO A 91 9.96 -3.34 5.58
CA PRO A 91 10.91 -4.38 5.94
C PRO A 91 10.94 -5.53 4.93
N VAL A 92 12.07 -6.23 4.89
CA VAL A 92 12.22 -7.52 4.22
C VAL A 92 11.72 -8.60 5.18
N ALA A 93 10.90 -9.52 4.66
CA ALA A 93 10.44 -10.68 5.42
C ALA A 93 11.50 -11.79 5.41
N GLU A 94 11.72 -12.40 6.56
CA GLU A 94 12.55 -13.59 6.72
C GLU A 94 11.89 -14.84 6.14
N ARG A 95 12.70 -15.90 5.96
CA ARG A 95 12.20 -17.21 5.49
C ARG A 95 11.23 -17.88 6.47
N ASP A 96 11.27 -17.49 7.74
CA ASP A 96 10.36 -17.99 8.78
C ASP A 96 8.92 -17.43 8.67
N GLY A 97 8.70 -16.41 7.83
CA GLY A 97 7.41 -15.74 7.67
C GLY A 97 6.93 -14.98 8.90
N ARG A 98 7.78 -14.76 9.91
CA ARG A 98 7.45 -14.11 11.19
C ARG A 98 8.29 -12.87 11.45
N THR A 99 9.55 -12.90 11.05
CA THR A 99 10.49 -11.82 11.32
C THR A 99 10.60 -10.88 10.13
N PHE A 100 10.53 -9.58 10.43
CA PHE A 100 10.55 -8.50 9.47
C PHE A 100 11.66 -7.53 9.84
N ARG A 101 12.58 -7.26 8.92
CA ARG A 101 13.76 -6.42 9.14
C ARG A 101 13.73 -5.15 8.28
N LEU A 102 13.84 -3.99 8.91
CA LEU A 102 13.98 -2.71 8.24
C LEU A 102 15.34 -2.08 8.60
N PRO A 103 16.23 -1.84 7.62
CA PRO A 103 17.38 -0.96 7.83
C PRO A 103 16.91 0.46 8.19
N LEU A 104 17.32 0.98 9.35
CA LEU A 104 17.03 2.35 9.76
C LEU A 104 18.10 3.34 9.27
N GLY A 105 19.34 2.89 9.06
CA GLY A 105 20.41 3.85 8.80
C GLY A 105 20.58 4.82 9.98
N ASP A 106 21.03 6.05 9.68
CA ASP A 106 21.13 7.15 10.65
C ASP A 106 19.78 7.64 11.19
N ALA A 107 18.66 7.07 10.74
CA ALA A 107 17.33 7.53 11.12
C ALA A 107 17.13 7.41 12.64
N ARG A 108 17.02 8.57 13.29
CA ARG A 108 16.65 8.64 14.70
C ARG A 108 15.20 8.16 14.84
N LEU A 109 14.99 7.23 15.77
CA LEU A 109 13.64 6.91 16.24
C LEU A 109 13.32 7.97 17.28
N ASP A 110 12.26 8.72 17.03
CA ASP A 110 11.74 9.66 18.01
C ASP A 110 11.24 8.86 19.21
N ARG A 111 11.77 9.17 20.40
CA ARG A 111 11.50 8.43 21.63
C ARG A 111 10.05 8.59 22.09
N ASP A 112 9.39 9.65 21.64
CA ASP A 112 8.00 9.94 22.01
C ASP A 112 6.99 9.40 20.98
N ALA A 113 7.45 8.85 19.85
CA ALA A 113 6.60 8.35 18.77
C ALA A 113 6.42 6.82 18.85
N PRO A 114 5.19 6.30 19.05
CA PRO A 114 4.97 4.87 19.20
C PRO A 114 5.25 4.11 17.90
N LEU A 115 6.00 3.01 18.01
CA LEU A 115 6.26 2.10 16.89
C LEU A 115 5.01 1.29 16.55
N ARG A 116 4.78 1.11 15.25
CA ARG A 116 3.62 0.37 14.70
C ARG A 116 4.02 -0.41 13.46
N VAL A 117 3.61 -1.68 13.39
CA VAL A 117 3.69 -2.47 12.15
C VAL A 117 2.31 -2.47 11.52
N THR A 118 2.24 -2.07 10.25
CA THR A 118 0.99 -2.10 9.51
C THR A 118 1.10 -2.86 8.20
N ALA A 119 0.00 -3.44 7.75
CA ALA A 119 -0.17 -3.98 6.41
C ALA A 119 -1.58 -3.67 5.92
N GLY A 120 -1.69 -2.95 4.80
CA GLY A 120 -2.99 -2.62 4.20
C GLY A 120 -3.91 -1.85 5.15
N GLY A 121 -3.36 -1.01 6.03
CA GLY A 121 -4.09 -0.25 7.06
C GLY A 121 -4.37 -0.99 8.37
N ARG A 122 -4.15 -2.31 8.43
CA ARG A 122 -4.27 -3.10 9.67
C ARG A 122 -2.97 -3.02 10.47
N ARG A 123 -3.07 -2.84 11.79
CA ARG A 123 -1.93 -2.98 12.72
C ARG A 123 -1.66 -4.45 13.02
N LEU A 124 -0.40 -4.89 12.92
CA LEU A 124 0.03 -6.28 13.13
C LEU A 124 0.69 -6.52 14.50
N ASP A 125 1.32 -5.49 15.07
CA ASP A 125 2.09 -5.56 16.32
C ASP A 125 1.27 -5.24 17.59
N ALA A 126 -0.05 -5.31 17.49
CA ALA A 126 -0.94 -5.11 18.62
C ALA A 126 -2.10 -6.10 18.55
N ALA A 127 -2.58 -6.52 19.73
CA ALA A 127 -3.89 -7.14 19.83
C ALA A 127 -4.94 -6.22 19.18
N ALA A 128 -6.00 -6.80 18.61
CA ALA A 128 -7.08 -6.02 18.05
C ALA A 128 -7.53 -4.97 19.08
N PRO A 129 -7.80 -3.71 18.68
CA PRO A 129 -8.21 -2.67 19.61
C PRO A 129 -9.35 -3.19 20.49
N ALA A 130 -9.26 -3.01 21.80
CA ALA A 130 -10.41 -3.24 22.67
C ALA A 130 -11.60 -2.41 22.10
N PRO A 131 -12.84 -2.95 22.11
CA PRO A 131 -13.98 -2.29 21.49
C PRO A 131 -14.03 -0.83 21.91
N SER A 132 -13.83 0.09 20.96
CA SER A 132 -13.72 1.51 21.32
C SER A 132 -15.03 1.97 21.97
N THR A 133 -14.97 2.32 23.25
CA THR A 133 -16.12 2.83 24.03
C THR A 133 -16.48 4.27 23.63
N ASN A 134 -15.68 4.90 22.77
CA ASN A 134 -15.78 6.31 22.40
C ASN A 134 -16.53 6.59 21.09
N LEU A 135 -16.92 5.56 20.33
CA LEU A 135 -18.12 5.65 19.49
C LEU A 135 -19.34 5.64 20.42
N ARG A 136 -19.53 6.69 21.23
CA ARG A 136 -20.67 6.81 22.15
C ARG A 136 -21.97 6.51 21.39
N PRO A 137 -22.64 5.38 21.66
CA PRO A 137 -24.05 5.23 21.33
C PRO A 137 -24.78 6.26 22.18
N LEU A 138 -25.75 6.99 21.62
CA LEU A 138 -26.68 7.73 22.48
C LEU A 138 -27.45 6.72 23.34
N ALA A 139 -27.05 6.61 24.61
CA ALA A 139 -27.70 5.95 25.76
C ALA A 139 -27.91 4.41 25.70
N PRO A 140 -27.83 3.71 26.85
CA PRO A 140 -27.96 2.25 26.91
C PRO A 140 -29.43 1.82 26.87
N LYS A 141 -29.82 1.12 25.80
CA LYS A 141 -31.02 0.28 25.79
C LYS A 141 -30.85 -0.92 24.85
N ALA A 142 -30.79 -2.11 25.46
CA ALA A 142 -30.81 -3.44 24.86
C ALA A 142 -29.63 -3.76 23.90
N PRO A 143 -29.33 -5.06 23.66
CA PRO A 143 -28.50 -5.43 22.52
C PRO A 143 -29.08 -4.76 21.28
N LEU A 144 -28.26 -3.99 20.57
CA LEU A 144 -28.69 -3.41 19.30
C LEU A 144 -29.19 -4.58 18.44
N PRO A 145 -30.47 -4.60 18.01
CA PRO A 145 -30.87 -5.57 17.01
C PRO A 145 -29.94 -5.34 15.82
N SER A 146 -29.33 -6.43 15.30
CA SER A 146 -28.73 -6.47 13.97
C SER A 146 -29.54 -5.52 13.09
N ALA A 147 -28.92 -4.45 12.57
CA ALA A 147 -29.61 -3.48 11.73
C ALA A 147 -30.52 -4.28 10.79
N ALA A 148 -31.84 -4.07 10.90
CA ALA A 148 -32.81 -4.88 10.17
C ALA A 148 -32.36 -4.93 8.71
N PRO A 149 -32.28 -6.11 8.07
CA PRO A 149 -31.68 -6.22 6.75
C PRO A 149 -32.39 -5.24 5.81
N GLU A 150 -31.62 -4.27 5.32
CA GLU A 150 -32.12 -3.26 4.38
C GLU A 150 -32.76 -3.99 3.20
N ALA A 151 -33.93 -3.52 2.76
CA ALA A 151 -34.66 -4.16 1.68
C ALA A 151 -33.74 -4.34 0.45
N PRO A 152 -33.75 -5.50 -0.23
CA PRO A 152 -32.90 -5.71 -1.39
C PRO A 152 -33.11 -4.62 -2.43
N LEU A 153 -32.02 -4.00 -2.89
CA LEU A 153 -32.05 -3.01 -3.99
C LEU A 153 -32.81 -3.57 -5.19
N PRO A 154 -33.65 -2.79 -5.90
CA PRO A 154 -34.42 -3.30 -7.02
C PRO A 154 -33.54 -4.04 -8.05
N ALA A 155 -34.04 -5.14 -8.60
CA ALA A 155 -33.34 -5.90 -9.63
C ALA A 155 -33.11 -5.04 -10.88
N ASN A 156 -31.95 -5.21 -11.51
CA ASN A 156 -31.71 -4.68 -12.85
C ASN A 156 -32.43 -5.55 -13.89
N PRO A 157 -33.03 -4.97 -14.96
CA PRO A 157 -33.72 -5.76 -15.98
C PRO A 157 -32.83 -6.73 -16.77
N VAL A 158 -31.53 -6.41 -16.90
CA VAL A 158 -30.55 -7.27 -17.55
C VAL A 158 -29.63 -7.84 -16.47
N ASP A 159 -29.63 -9.17 -16.36
CA ASP A 159 -28.74 -9.89 -15.45
C ASP A 159 -27.47 -10.35 -16.19
N PRO A 160 -26.29 -9.79 -15.87
CA PRO A 160 -25.03 -10.15 -16.50
C PRO A 160 -24.47 -11.49 -16.03
N GLY A 161 -24.91 -12.08 -14.91
CA GLY A 161 -24.41 -13.37 -14.44
C GLY A 161 -25.09 -14.59 -15.08
N VAL A 162 -26.03 -14.37 -15.99
CA VAL A 162 -26.67 -15.47 -16.74
C VAL A 162 -25.73 -15.97 -17.84
N PRO A 163 -25.46 -17.29 -17.93
CA PRO A 163 -24.68 -17.87 -19.02
C PRO A 163 -25.24 -17.54 -20.40
N GLY A 164 -24.36 -17.32 -21.36
CA GLY A 164 -24.75 -17.10 -22.75
C GLY A 164 -24.95 -18.40 -23.53
N PRO A 165 -25.29 -18.30 -24.83
CA PRO A 165 -25.70 -19.47 -25.63
C PRO A 165 -24.52 -20.31 -26.15
N TYR A 166 -23.27 -19.87 -26.00
CA TYR A 166 -22.13 -20.55 -26.59
C TYR A 166 -21.61 -21.68 -25.70
N ARG A 167 -21.34 -22.85 -26.30
CA ARG A 167 -20.52 -23.87 -25.66
C ARG A 167 -19.09 -23.33 -25.46
N THR A 168 -18.50 -23.61 -24.32
CA THR A 168 -17.12 -23.22 -24.01
C THR A 168 -16.13 -24.35 -24.32
N VAL A 169 -14.90 -23.97 -24.63
CA VAL A 169 -13.72 -24.86 -24.67
C VAL A 169 -12.61 -24.24 -23.84
N SER A 170 -11.80 -25.09 -23.24
CA SER A 170 -10.70 -24.69 -22.36
C SER A 170 -9.40 -25.39 -22.75
N GLY A 171 -8.28 -24.77 -22.40
CA GLY A 171 -6.95 -25.36 -22.51
C GLY A 171 -5.89 -24.40 -21.97
N GLU A 172 -4.62 -24.80 -22.00
CA GLU A 172 -3.52 -23.97 -21.53
C GLU A 172 -2.46 -23.79 -22.60
N TYR A 173 -1.62 -22.77 -22.45
CA TYR A 173 -0.35 -22.67 -23.15
C TYR A 173 0.76 -22.25 -22.19
N VAL A 174 1.98 -22.67 -22.53
CA VAL A 174 3.23 -22.20 -21.94
C VAL A 174 4.12 -21.76 -23.09
N LEU A 175 4.73 -20.58 -22.96
CA LEU A 175 5.73 -20.04 -23.86
C LEU A 175 7.06 -19.91 -23.09
N PRO A 176 8.20 -19.68 -23.78
CA PRO A 176 9.45 -19.38 -23.10
C PRO A 176 9.29 -18.20 -22.13
N SER A 177 9.87 -18.34 -20.94
CA SER A 177 9.96 -17.26 -19.95
C SER A 177 10.69 -16.05 -20.53
N VAL A 178 10.36 -14.87 -20.03
CA VAL A 178 10.85 -13.59 -20.56
C VAL A 178 11.63 -12.84 -19.48
N PRO A 179 12.79 -12.25 -19.81
CA PRO A 179 13.42 -11.29 -18.92
C PRO A 179 12.58 -10.02 -18.87
N LEU A 180 12.46 -9.42 -17.69
CA LEU A 180 11.82 -8.12 -17.50
C LEU A 180 12.83 -7.17 -16.84
N PRO A 181 12.77 -5.85 -17.12
CA PRO A 181 13.62 -4.87 -16.44
C PRO A 181 13.46 -4.97 -14.92
N ASP A 182 14.57 -4.83 -14.19
CA ASP A 182 14.66 -4.89 -12.72
C ASP A 182 14.37 -6.28 -12.10
N PHE A 183 14.22 -7.35 -12.90
CA PHE A 183 14.00 -8.72 -12.40
C PHE A 183 15.21 -9.62 -12.73
N PRO A 184 15.91 -10.17 -11.72
CA PRO A 184 17.09 -10.99 -11.94
C PRO A 184 16.78 -12.35 -12.58
N VAL A 185 15.59 -12.91 -12.32
CA VAL A 185 15.13 -14.18 -12.88
C VAL A 185 13.99 -13.94 -13.87
N PRO A 186 14.02 -14.56 -15.07
CA PRO A 186 12.93 -14.49 -16.04
C PRO A 186 11.56 -14.88 -15.47
N VAL A 187 10.51 -14.20 -15.95
CA VAL A 187 9.11 -14.41 -15.55
C VAL A 187 8.43 -15.36 -16.54
N GLU A 188 7.58 -16.24 -16.03
CA GLU A 188 6.87 -17.22 -16.83
C GLU A 188 5.85 -16.59 -17.80
N MET A 189 5.68 -17.22 -18.97
CA MET A 189 4.68 -16.82 -19.96
C MET A 189 3.66 -17.94 -20.16
N ARG A 190 2.74 -18.10 -19.20
CA ARG A 190 1.71 -19.17 -19.22
C ARG A 190 0.31 -18.64 -18.97
N ALA A 191 -0.68 -19.31 -19.53
CA ALA A 191 -2.07 -18.94 -19.31
C ALA A 191 -3.06 -20.09 -19.48
N VAL A 192 -4.18 -19.97 -18.77
CA VAL A 192 -5.40 -20.74 -18.98
C VAL A 192 -6.31 -19.99 -19.93
N VAL A 193 -6.74 -20.62 -21.02
CA VAL A 193 -7.61 -20.06 -22.05
C VAL A 193 -8.97 -20.71 -21.95
N VAL A 194 -10.02 -19.89 -21.93
CA VAL A 194 -11.42 -20.34 -22.06
C VAL A 194 -12.13 -19.45 -23.07
N GLY A 195 -12.79 -20.03 -24.07
CA GLY A 195 -13.49 -19.25 -25.07
C GLY A 195 -14.65 -20.00 -25.72
N PRO A 196 -15.50 -19.31 -26.48
CA PRO A 196 -16.61 -19.93 -27.17
C PRO A 196 -16.09 -20.83 -28.30
N ALA A 197 -16.68 -22.02 -28.43
CA ALA A 197 -16.45 -22.92 -29.55
C ALA A 197 -17.37 -22.53 -30.72
N GLY A 198 -16.80 -22.34 -31.91
CA GLY A 198 -17.59 -22.14 -33.13
C GLY A 198 -18.42 -20.84 -33.19
N ALA A 199 -18.18 -19.87 -32.30
CA ALA A 199 -18.87 -18.58 -32.39
C ALA A 199 -18.45 -17.83 -33.67
N PRO A 200 -19.41 -17.20 -34.40
CA PRO A 200 -19.09 -16.50 -35.64
C PRO A 200 -18.31 -15.21 -35.37
N GLY A 201 -17.38 -14.91 -36.29
CA GLY A 201 -16.58 -13.68 -36.29
C GLY A 201 -15.53 -13.59 -35.19
N LYS A 202 -14.83 -12.44 -35.15
CA LYS A 202 -13.87 -12.14 -34.08
C LYS A 202 -14.61 -11.75 -32.80
N ARG A 203 -14.13 -12.24 -31.66
CA ARG A 203 -14.77 -12.12 -30.34
C ARG A 203 -13.92 -11.23 -29.41
N PRO A 204 -14.57 -10.38 -28.59
CA PRO A 204 -13.86 -9.54 -27.63
C PRO A 204 -13.01 -10.39 -26.66
N VAL A 205 -11.91 -9.81 -26.17
CA VAL A 205 -10.95 -10.48 -25.29
C VAL A 205 -11.13 -10.01 -23.84
N ALA A 206 -11.06 -10.94 -22.88
CA ALA A 206 -10.90 -10.62 -21.47
C ALA A 206 -9.63 -11.29 -20.91
N LEU A 207 -8.66 -10.49 -20.47
CA LEU A 207 -7.43 -10.99 -19.86
C LEU A 207 -7.51 -10.84 -18.35
N PHE A 208 -7.24 -11.92 -17.62
CA PHE A 208 -7.18 -11.98 -16.17
C PHE A 208 -5.73 -12.05 -15.70
N LEU A 209 -5.39 -11.31 -14.66
CA LEU A 209 -4.10 -11.32 -13.97
C LEU A 209 -4.34 -11.50 -12.48
N HIS A 210 -3.81 -12.59 -11.90
CA HIS A 210 -3.88 -12.78 -10.45
C HIS A 210 -2.94 -11.82 -9.71
N GLY A 211 -3.22 -11.63 -8.42
CA GLY A 211 -2.45 -10.78 -7.53
C GLY A 211 -1.28 -11.49 -6.85
N ARG A 212 -0.75 -10.86 -5.80
CA ARG A 212 0.34 -11.43 -5.02
C ARG A 212 -0.18 -12.46 -4.03
N HIS A 213 0.50 -13.59 -4.02
CA HIS A 213 0.31 -14.71 -3.11
C HIS A 213 1.63 -15.50 -3.10
N ALA A 214 1.76 -16.48 -2.21
CA ALA A 214 2.86 -17.44 -2.26
C ALA A 214 3.01 -18.03 -3.68
N THR A 215 4.24 -18.32 -4.07
CA THR A 215 4.58 -18.75 -5.43
C THR A 215 4.73 -20.26 -5.52
N CYS A 216 5.28 -20.87 -4.48
CA CYS A 216 5.65 -22.28 -4.44
C CYS A 216 5.15 -22.93 -3.16
N TYR A 217 4.73 -24.19 -3.26
CA TYR A 217 4.27 -24.97 -2.10
C TYR A 217 4.85 -26.38 -2.12
N THR A 218 4.97 -26.97 -0.95
CA THR A 218 5.35 -28.38 -0.79
C THR A 218 4.07 -29.23 -0.81
N PRO A 219 3.93 -30.19 -1.74
CA PRO A 219 2.71 -31.01 -1.81
C PRO A 219 2.51 -31.86 -0.55
N GLY A 220 1.32 -31.80 0.04
CA GLY A 220 0.95 -32.60 1.21
C GLY A 220 1.28 -31.95 2.56
N THR A 221 1.78 -30.72 2.56
CA THR A 221 2.08 -29.92 3.75
C THR A 221 1.40 -28.55 3.66
N GLU A 222 1.40 -27.79 4.76
CA GLU A 222 0.96 -26.38 4.78
C GLU A 222 2.06 -25.39 4.33
N ASP A 223 3.26 -25.89 4.03
CA ASP A 223 4.40 -25.06 3.66
C ASP A 223 4.22 -24.39 2.28
N ALA A 224 4.22 -23.06 2.27
CA ALA A 224 4.21 -22.22 1.08
C ALA A 224 5.23 -21.09 1.22
N THR A 225 5.93 -20.78 0.12
CA THR A 225 7.02 -19.78 0.09
C THR A 225 6.86 -18.83 -1.09
N GLY A 226 7.52 -17.68 -1.00
CA GLY A 226 7.66 -16.72 -2.10
C GLY A 226 8.85 -17.01 -3.03
N ALA A 227 9.46 -18.19 -2.96
CA ALA A 227 10.64 -18.51 -3.76
C ALA A 227 10.35 -18.49 -5.28
N TRP A 228 11.31 -18.05 -6.09
CA TRP A 228 11.21 -18.16 -7.54
C TRP A 228 12.59 -18.31 -8.20
N PRO A 229 12.78 -19.29 -9.11
CA PRO A 229 11.86 -20.38 -9.48
C PRO A 229 11.59 -21.33 -8.31
N CYS A 230 10.57 -22.19 -8.43
CA CYS A 230 10.26 -23.14 -7.37
C CYS A 230 11.42 -24.11 -7.09
N PRO A 231 11.92 -24.19 -5.84
CA PRO A 231 12.96 -25.14 -5.45
C PRO A 231 12.57 -26.59 -5.71
N ALA A 232 13.56 -27.48 -5.81
CA ALA A 232 13.33 -28.91 -5.95
C ALA A 232 12.43 -29.44 -4.80
N GLY A 233 11.48 -30.32 -5.13
CA GLY A 233 10.49 -30.83 -4.17
C GLY A 233 9.24 -29.96 -4.00
N THR A 234 9.27 -28.72 -4.48
CA THR A 234 8.11 -27.80 -4.45
C THR A 234 7.42 -27.68 -5.81
N ARG A 235 6.20 -27.14 -5.84
CA ARG A 235 5.41 -26.89 -7.06
C ARG A 235 4.90 -25.45 -7.09
N GLU A 236 4.70 -24.93 -8.30
CA GLU A 236 4.05 -23.62 -8.48
C GLU A 236 2.60 -23.64 -7.98
N ILE A 237 2.21 -22.62 -7.22
CA ILE A 237 0.81 -22.38 -6.87
C ILE A 237 0.06 -21.90 -8.12
N PRO A 238 -0.99 -22.60 -8.59
CA PRO A 238 -1.60 -22.33 -9.89
C PRO A 238 -2.61 -21.16 -9.83
N SER A 239 -2.26 -20.05 -9.19
CA SER A 239 -3.12 -18.87 -8.94
C SER A 239 -3.91 -18.38 -10.16
N HIS A 240 -3.35 -18.51 -11.37
CA HIS A 240 -4.01 -18.14 -12.62
C HIS A 240 -5.23 -19.02 -12.99
N ARG A 241 -5.39 -20.21 -12.40
CA ARG A 241 -6.57 -21.08 -12.58
C ARG A 241 -7.79 -20.63 -11.76
N GLY A 242 -7.58 -19.74 -10.79
CA GLY A 242 -8.57 -19.28 -9.82
C GLY A 242 -9.85 -18.64 -10.36
N TYR A 243 -9.84 -18.21 -11.63
CA TYR A 243 -10.94 -17.46 -12.26
C TYR A 243 -11.74 -18.28 -13.28
N LEU A 244 -11.55 -19.60 -13.31
CA LEU A 244 -12.14 -20.48 -14.32
C LEU A 244 -13.66 -20.32 -14.49
N ASP A 245 -14.40 -20.11 -13.40
CA ASP A 245 -15.86 -19.96 -13.48
C ASP A 245 -16.29 -18.61 -14.06
N ALA A 246 -15.58 -17.52 -13.72
CA ALA A 246 -15.78 -16.22 -14.36
C ALA A 246 -15.39 -16.29 -15.85
N GLN A 247 -14.30 -16.99 -16.18
CA GLN A 247 -13.87 -17.22 -17.56
C GLN A 247 -14.92 -18.01 -18.35
N LYS A 248 -15.49 -19.09 -17.80
CA LYS A 248 -16.57 -19.87 -18.43
C LYS A 248 -17.83 -19.04 -18.64
N LEU A 249 -18.23 -18.22 -17.66
CA LEU A 249 -19.36 -17.31 -17.79
C LEU A 249 -19.16 -16.36 -18.98
N LEU A 250 -18.04 -15.63 -19.01
CA LEU A 250 -17.73 -14.73 -20.12
C LEU A 250 -17.61 -15.49 -21.46
N ALA A 251 -16.98 -16.66 -21.47
CA ALA A 251 -16.84 -17.47 -22.68
C ALA A 251 -18.19 -17.92 -23.23
N SER A 252 -19.14 -18.32 -22.37
CA SER A 252 -20.51 -18.67 -22.77
C SER A 252 -21.26 -17.48 -23.36
N GLN A 253 -20.95 -16.26 -22.92
CA GLN A 253 -21.45 -14.98 -23.46
C GLN A 253 -20.68 -14.54 -24.73
N GLY A 254 -19.66 -15.30 -25.12
CA GLY A 254 -18.91 -15.14 -26.35
C GLY A 254 -17.71 -14.20 -26.25
N TYR A 255 -17.07 -14.12 -25.09
CA TYR A 255 -15.74 -13.51 -24.94
C TYR A 255 -14.66 -14.59 -25.06
N VAL A 256 -13.51 -14.28 -25.66
CA VAL A 256 -12.33 -15.14 -25.54
C VAL A 256 -11.56 -14.68 -24.32
N THR A 257 -11.33 -15.59 -23.38
CA THR A 257 -10.67 -15.25 -22.11
C THR A 257 -9.31 -15.94 -21.99
N LEU A 258 -8.39 -15.27 -21.32
CA LEU A 258 -7.13 -15.84 -20.89
C LEU A 258 -6.82 -15.37 -19.46
N SER A 259 -6.30 -16.25 -18.62
CA SER A 259 -5.85 -15.92 -17.27
C SER A 259 -4.38 -16.28 -17.15
N ILE A 260 -3.53 -15.28 -16.90
CA ILE A 260 -2.08 -15.38 -16.97
C ILE A 260 -1.46 -15.54 -15.58
N SER A 261 -0.36 -16.30 -15.50
CA SER A 261 0.44 -16.45 -14.27
C SER A 261 1.43 -15.31 -14.11
N ALA A 262 1.69 -14.92 -12.86
CA ALA A 262 2.63 -13.88 -12.47
C ALA A 262 3.37 -14.25 -11.16
N ASN A 263 3.58 -15.54 -10.90
CA ASN A 263 4.35 -16.04 -9.76
C ASN A 263 5.81 -15.58 -9.84
N GLY A 264 6.40 -15.53 -11.04
CA GLY A 264 7.73 -14.98 -11.24
C GLY A 264 7.85 -13.50 -10.92
N VAL A 265 6.75 -12.75 -11.03
CA VAL A 265 6.71 -11.39 -10.49
C VAL A 265 6.61 -11.43 -8.96
N ASN A 266 5.66 -12.19 -8.40
CA ASN A 266 5.44 -12.29 -6.96
C ASN A 266 6.71 -12.64 -6.16
N GLY A 267 7.52 -13.58 -6.66
CA GLY A 267 8.71 -14.03 -5.94
C GLY A 267 9.88 -13.05 -5.93
N GLN A 268 9.77 -11.95 -6.68
CA GLN A 268 10.85 -10.97 -6.86
C GLN A 268 10.39 -9.52 -6.60
N ASP A 269 9.10 -9.28 -6.30
CA ASP A 269 8.52 -7.93 -6.23
C ASP A 269 8.74 -7.18 -4.91
N HIS A 270 9.38 -7.81 -3.91
CA HIS A 270 9.61 -7.24 -2.58
C HIS A 270 10.70 -6.16 -2.60
N SER A 271 11.69 -6.27 -3.49
CA SER A 271 12.87 -5.39 -3.59
C SER A 271 12.72 -4.23 -4.57
N ILE A 272 11.54 -4.04 -5.16
CA ILE A 272 11.31 -3.05 -6.23
C ILE A 272 10.36 -1.95 -5.76
N ASP A 273 10.67 -0.69 -6.10
CA ASP A 273 9.93 0.51 -5.64
C ASP A 273 8.42 0.44 -5.90
N ASP A 274 7.99 -0.10 -7.05
CA ASP A 274 6.59 -0.12 -7.50
C ASP A 274 5.85 -1.45 -7.26
N ALA A 275 6.44 -2.37 -6.50
CA ALA A 275 5.87 -3.68 -6.18
C ALA A 275 5.57 -4.57 -7.40
N GLY A 276 6.30 -4.37 -8.50
CA GLY A 276 6.14 -5.14 -9.72
C GLY A 276 4.99 -4.67 -10.61
N ALA A 277 4.40 -3.49 -10.36
CA ALA A 277 3.33 -2.95 -11.20
C ALA A 277 3.76 -2.80 -12.68
N GLN A 278 4.97 -2.29 -12.94
CA GLN A 278 5.54 -2.15 -14.27
C GLN A 278 5.86 -3.51 -14.91
N ALA A 279 6.33 -4.49 -14.14
CA ALA A 279 6.58 -5.85 -14.62
C ALA A 279 5.28 -6.56 -15.01
N ARG A 280 4.23 -6.44 -14.18
CA ARG A 280 2.88 -6.94 -14.49
C ARG A 280 2.30 -6.29 -15.74
N SER A 281 2.49 -4.98 -15.90
CA SER A 281 2.09 -4.27 -17.12
C SER A 281 2.78 -4.83 -18.37
N SER A 282 4.10 -5.00 -18.29
CA SER A 282 4.91 -5.57 -19.36
C SER A 282 4.44 -6.98 -19.72
N LEU A 283 4.21 -7.83 -18.70
CA LEU A 283 3.73 -9.20 -18.87
C LEU A 283 2.36 -9.25 -19.57
N VAL A 284 1.39 -8.43 -19.14
CA VAL A 284 0.08 -8.30 -19.79
C VAL A 284 0.23 -7.90 -21.25
N ARG A 285 1.06 -6.88 -21.54
CA ARG A 285 1.26 -6.35 -22.90
C ARG A 285 2.01 -7.35 -23.79
N LEU A 286 2.93 -8.15 -23.25
CA LEU A 286 3.59 -9.24 -23.96
C LEU A 286 2.60 -10.35 -24.34
N HIS A 287 1.69 -10.73 -23.45
CA HIS A 287 0.61 -11.65 -23.79
C HIS A 287 -0.32 -11.08 -24.87
N LEU A 288 -0.75 -9.83 -24.74
CA LEU A 288 -1.58 -9.19 -25.77
C LEU A 288 -0.88 -9.10 -27.13
N ALA A 289 0.44 -8.89 -27.16
CA ALA A 289 1.24 -8.92 -28.38
C ALA A 289 1.23 -10.30 -29.04
N ARG A 290 1.41 -11.39 -28.27
CA ARG A 290 1.29 -12.76 -28.78
C ARG A 290 -0.11 -13.06 -29.31
N TRP A 291 -1.14 -12.61 -28.61
CA TRP A 291 -2.52 -12.74 -29.08
C TRP A 291 -2.81 -11.95 -30.35
N ALA A 292 -2.20 -10.76 -30.52
CA ALA A 292 -2.28 -10.01 -31.77
C ALA A 292 -1.61 -10.78 -32.93
N ASP A 293 -0.45 -11.42 -32.70
CA ASP A 293 0.20 -12.28 -33.69
C ASP A 293 -0.66 -13.49 -34.06
N TRP A 294 -1.24 -14.16 -33.08
CA TRP A 294 -2.12 -15.31 -33.29
C TRP A 294 -3.46 -14.95 -33.94
N ALA A 295 -3.97 -13.73 -33.69
CA ALA A 295 -5.15 -13.22 -34.36
C ALA A 295 -4.89 -12.89 -35.84
N ALA A 296 -3.66 -12.50 -36.19
CA ALA A 296 -3.22 -12.27 -37.57
C ALA A 296 -2.87 -13.59 -38.29
N ASN A 297 -2.20 -14.52 -37.60
CA ASN A 297 -1.81 -15.83 -38.13
C ASN A 297 -2.21 -16.97 -37.16
N ARG A 298 -3.44 -17.46 -37.31
CA ARG A 298 -4.02 -18.47 -36.43
C ARG A 298 -3.34 -19.83 -36.49
N LYS A 299 -2.66 -20.18 -37.58
CA LYS A 299 -2.00 -21.49 -37.75
C LYS A 299 -0.85 -21.66 -36.74
N GLY A 300 -0.14 -20.58 -36.41
CA GLY A 300 0.97 -20.58 -35.45
C GLY A 300 0.56 -20.47 -33.98
N ALA A 301 -0.73 -20.35 -33.67
CA ALA A 301 -1.21 -20.21 -32.30
C ALA A 301 -1.23 -21.56 -31.55
N PRO A 302 -1.03 -21.62 -30.22
CA PRO A 302 -1.20 -22.84 -29.43
C PRO A 302 -2.56 -23.51 -29.64
N ALA A 303 -2.65 -24.83 -29.40
CA ALA A 303 -3.88 -25.60 -29.61
C ALA A 303 -5.09 -25.01 -28.83
N ALA A 304 -4.88 -24.62 -27.56
CA ALA A 304 -5.88 -23.97 -26.73
C ALA A 304 -6.43 -22.68 -27.38
N VAL A 305 -5.57 -21.88 -28.02
CA VAL A 305 -5.96 -20.63 -28.70
C VAL A 305 -6.69 -20.93 -30.01
N ARG A 306 -6.28 -21.96 -30.76
CA ARG A 306 -6.94 -22.35 -32.02
C ARG A 306 -8.33 -22.92 -31.78
N GLY A 307 -8.55 -23.60 -30.66
CA GLY A 307 -9.83 -24.22 -30.31
C GLY A 307 -10.97 -23.23 -30.03
N THR A 308 -10.67 -22.00 -29.63
CA THR A 308 -11.68 -20.95 -29.38
C THR A 308 -12.13 -20.27 -30.68
N ALA A 309 -13.01 -19.28 -30.60
CA ALA A 309 -13.25 -18.35 -31.71
C ALA A 309 -12.07 -17.36 -31.88
N PRO A 310 -11.89 -16.75 -33.08
CA PRO A 310 -10.88 -15.72 -33.28
C PRO A 310 -10.99 -14.54 -32.32
N ALA A 311 -9.86 -14.05 -31.80
CA ALA A 311 -9.81 -12.91 -30.88
C ALA A 311 -9.90 -11.56 -31.61
N ASP A 312 -10.56 -10.59 -30.99
CA ASP A 312 -10.66 -9.20 -31.41
C ASP A 312 -9.92 -8.29 -30.41
N LEU A 313 -8.66 -7.99 -30.72
CA LEU A 313 -7.81 -7.16 -29.88
C LEU A 313 -8.20 -5.67 -29.90
N SER A 314 -9.17 -5.24 -30.72
CA SER A 314 -9.73 -3.88 -30.64
C SER A 314 -10.74 -3.71 -29.48
N ARG A 315 -11.07 -4.81 -28.81
CA ARG A 315 -12.07 -4.91 -27.75
C ARG A 315 -11.54 -5.77 -26.60
N VAL A 316 -10.62 -5.20 -25.82
CA VAL A 316 -10.00 -5.86 -24.67
C VAL A 316 -10.57 -5.34 -23.35
N LEU A 317 -11.01 -6.24 -22.48
CA LEU A 317 -11.19 -6.02 -21.05
C LEU A 317 -9.97 -6.56 -20.32
N LEU A 318 -9.44 -5.81 -19.35
CA LEU A 318 -8.49 -6.36 -18.40
C LEU A 318 -9.16 -6.57 -17.04
N VAL A 319 -8.87 -7.68 -16.39
CA VAL A 319 -9.34 -8.04 -15.05
C VAL A 319 -8.11 -8.33 -14.21
N GLY A 320 -7.96 -7.66 -13.07
CA GLY A 320 -6.83 -7.87 -12.18
C GLY A 320 -7.27 -7.96 -10.73
N HIS A 321 -6.64 -8.83 -9.95
CA HIS A 321 -6.90 -9.02 -8.53
C HIS A 321 -5.72 -8.53 -7.70
N SER A 322 -5.95 -7.80 -6.59
CA SER A 322 -4.90 -7.32 -5.68
C SER A 322 -3.80 -6.52 -6.42
N ARG A 323 -2.51 -6.81 -6.27
CA ARG A 323 -1.41 -6.27 -7.10
C ARG A 323 -1.58 -6.50 -8.60
N GLY A 324 -2.32 -7.54 -8.99
CA GLY A 324 -2.74 -7.78 -10.38
C GLY A 324 -3.71 -6.71 -10.88
N GLY A 325 -4.55 -6.16 -10.01
CA GLY A 325 -5.39 -4.99 -10.28
C GLY A 325 -4.55 -3.75 -10.63
N GLU A 326 -3.54 -3.46 -9.83
CA GLU A 326 -2.58 -2.38 -10.13
C GLU A 326 -1.82 -2.64 -11.43
N GLY A 327 -1.39 -3.88 -11.66
CA GLY A 327 -0.74 -4.32 -12.89
C GLY A 327 -1.58 -4.10 -14.16
N VAL A 328 -2.88 -4.46 -14.14
CA VAL A 328 -3.75 -4.23 -15.31
C VAL A 328 -4.12 -2.76 -15.50
N ASN A 329 -4.24 -1.99 -14.42
CA ASN A 329 -4.38 -0.54 -14.53
C ASN A 329 -3.13 0.09 -15.17
N ARG A 330 -1.93 -0.34 -14.74
CA ARG A 330 -0.65 0.08 -15.35
C ARG A 330 -0.57 -0.33 -16.82
N ALA A 331 -0.99 -1.55 -17.17
CA ALA A 331 -1.04 -2.01 -18.57
C ALA A 331 -1.96 -1.14 -19.45
N ALA A 332 -3.10 -0.71 -18.90
CA ALA A 332 -4.02 0.21 -19.56
C ALA A 332 -3.42 1.60 -19.75
N LEU A 333 -2.74 2.12 -18.74
CA LEU A 333 -2.01 3.38 -18.81
C LEU A 333 -0.88 3.31 -19.86
N ASP A 334 -0.02 2.30 -19.77
CA ASP A 334 1.17 2.12 -20.61
C ASP A 334 0.82 1.85 -22.09
N SER A 335 -0.35 1.26 -22.35
CA SER A 335 -0.85 1.08 -23.71
C SER A 335 -1.26 2.40 -24.39
N LEU A 336 -1.58 3.43 -23.60
CA LEU A 336 -1.90 4.78 -24.09
C LEU A 336 -0.71 5.73 -24.00
N TYR A 337 0.07 5.60 -22.94
CA TYR A 337 1.15 6.50 -22.52
C TYR A 337 2.39 5.65 -22.18
N PRO A 338 3.18 5.24 -23.20
CA PRO A 338 4.26 4.28 -23.03
C PRO A 338 5.28 4.70 -21.96
N PRO A 339 5.77 3.75 -21.14
CA PRO A 339 6.86 3.98 -20.19
C PRO A 339 8.19 4.25 -20.92
N PRO A 340 9.22 4.73 -20.19
CA PRO A 340 10.58 4.77 -20.69
C PRO A 340 11.04 3.39 -21.19
N ALA A 341 11.77 3.34 -22.30
CA ALA A 341 12.10 2.09 -22.99
C ALA A 341 12.96 1.11 -22.15
N ASP A 342 13.82 1.64 -21.27
CA ASP A 342 14.63 0.89 -20.30
C ASP A 342 13.82 0.33 -19.13
N ARG A 343 12.56 0.76 -18.96
CA ARG A 343 11.63 0.27 -17.94
C ARG A 343 10.49 -0.56 -18.54
N ASP A 344 10.43 -0.71 -19.87
CA ASP A 344 9.37 -1.47 -20.55
C ASP A 344 9.87 -2.86 -20.96
N GLY A 345 9.24 -3.93 -20.46
CA GLY A 345 9.51 -5.27 -20.99
C GLY A 345 8.82 -5.53 -22.34
N HIS A 346 7.85 -4.69 -22.74
CA HIS A 346 7.21 -4.78 -24.04
C HIS A 346 7.81 -3.76 -25.02
N HIS A 347 8.52 -4.25 -26.03
CA HIS A 347 8.98 -3.44 -27.14
C HIS A 347 8.12 -3.68 -28.38
N GLY A 348 7.51 -2.62 -28.91
CA GLY A 348 6.77 -2.68 -30.17
C GLY A 348 5.50 -1.84 -30.20
N PRO A 349 4.80 -1.83 -31.35
CA PRO A 349 3.55 -1.11 -31.49
C PRO A 349 2.43 -1.78 -30.70
N VAL A 350 1.65 -0.97 -29.99
CA VAL A 350 0.39 -1.38 -29.36
C VAL A 350 -0.63 -1.72 -30.47
N ARG A 351 -0.94 -3.02 -30.62
CA ARG A 351 -1.89 -3.57 -31.62
C ARG A 351 -3.23 -3.98 -31.01
N TRP A 352 -3.54 -3.43 -29.84
CA TRP A 352 -4.75 -3.70 -29.09
C TRP A 352 -5.37 -2.40 -28.59
N LYS A 353 -6.62 -2.49 -28.13
CA LYS A 353 -7.32 -1.39 -27.49
C LYS A 353 -8.00 -1.89 -26.23
N ILE A 354 -7.48 -1.44 -25.09
CA ILE A 354 -8.08 -1.67 -23.78
C ILE A 354 -9.28 -0.74 -23.67
N ARG A 355 -10.47 -1.33 -23.50
CA ARG A 355 -11.76 -0.63 -23.48
C ARG A 355 -12.32 -0.48 -22.06
N GLY A 356 -11.82 -1.28 -21.13
CA GLY A 356 -12.09 -1.10 -19.71
C GLY A 356 -11.28 -2.05 -18.84
N ASN A 357 -11.29 -1.76 -17.54
CA ASN A 357 -10.62 -2.54 -16.51
C ASN A 357 -11.63 -3.00 -15.44
N VAL A 358 -11.40 -4.17 -14.84
CA VAL A 358 -12.02 -4.61 -13.60
C VAL A 358 -10.91 -4.89 -12.58
N LEU A 359 -10.97 -4.23 -11.43
CA LEU A 359 -9.95 -4.25 -10.42
C LEU A 359 -10.57 -4.85 -9.15
N ILE A 360 -10.21 -6.09 -8.80
CA ILE A 360 -10.76 -6.81 -7.65
C ILE A 360 -9.81 -6.59 -6.47
N GLY A 361 -10.32 -6.08 -5.34
CA GLY A 361 -9.53 -5.79 -4.13
C GLY A 361 -8.14 -5.20 -4.41
N PRO A 362 -7.97 -4.20 -5.31
CA PRO A 362 -6.65 -3.92 -5.86
C PRO A 362 -5.79 -3.08 -4.90
N THR A 363 -4.47 -3.29 -4.90
CA THR A 363 -3.54 -2.25 -4.41
C THR A 363 -3.55 -1.03 -5.32
N ILE A 364 -3.03 0.08 -4.80
CA ILE A 364 -2.76 1.27 -5.57
C ILE A 364 -1.55 2.04 -5.02
N PHE A 365 -0.41 1.35 -4.86
CA PHE A 365 0.79 1.95 -4.25
C PHE A 365 1.21 3.25 -4.94
N GLY A 366 1.10 3.30 -6.27
CA GLY A 366 1.42 4.52 -7.01
C GLY A 366 0.36 5.63 -6.96
N GLN A 367 -0.88 5.36 -6.53
CA GLN A 367 -2.03 6.25 -6.65
C GLN A 367 -2.22 6.87 -8.06
N ASN A 368 -1.96 6.07 -9.09
CA ASN A 368 -1.93 6.49 -10.50
C ASN A 368 -2.97 5.75 -11.35
N PRO A 369 -4.26 6.06 -11.20
CA PRO A 369 -5.30 5.46 -12.04
C PRO A 369 -5.13 5.84 -13.51
N ALA A 370 -5.56 4.98 -14.43
CA ALA A 370 -5.65 5.28 -15.86
C ALA A 370 -6.93 6.12 -16.14
N PRO A 371 -6.85 7.46 -16.27
CA PRO A 371 -8.04 8.32 -16.21
C PRO A 371 -8.89 8.28 -17.50
N ASP A 372 -8.34 7.73 -18.58
CA ASP A 372 -8.99 7.66 -19.89
C ASP A 372 -9.40 6.24 -20.29
N VAL A 373 -9.39 5.30 -19.34
CA VAL A 373 -9.87 3.92 -19.52
C VAL A 373 -10.95 3.65 -18.47
N PRO A 374 -12.20 3.37 -18.88
CA PRO A 374 -13.27 3.03 -17.93
C PRO A 374 -12.86 1.91 -16.98
N SER A 375 -13.25 1.99 -15.71
CA SER A 375 -12.89 0.97 -14.72
C SER A 375 -14.05 0.63 -13.78
N THR A 376 -14.01 -0.59 -13.27
CA THR A 376 -14.84 -1.05 -12.16
C THR A 376 -13.94 -1.60 -11.09
N THR A 377 -13.91 -0.98 -9.92
CA THR A 377 -13.20 -1.49 -8.74
C THR A 377 -14.17 -2.24 -7.84
N ILE A 378 -13.94 -3.52 -7.60
CA ILE A 378 -14.64 -4.34 -6.63
C ILE A 378 -13.90 -4.22 -5.29
N LEU A 379 -14.60 -3.78 -4.25
CA LEU A 379 -14.09 -3.65 -2.88
C LEU A 379 -14.72 -4.77 -2.02
N PRO A 380 -13.94 -5.77 -1.57
CA PRO A 380 -14.43 -6.81 -0.66
C PRO A 380 -14.66 -6.22 0.74
N GLY A 381 -15.88 -6.27 1.29
CA GLY A 381 -16.18 -5.59 2.56
C GLY A 381 -15.52 -6.20 3.82
N CYS A 382 -14.94 -7.39 3.70
CA CYS A 382 -14.19 -8.12 4.70
C CYS A 382 -12.81 -8.54 4.14
N ASP A 383 -12.21 -7.64 3.35
CA ASP A 383 -10.83 -7.71 2.91
C ASP A 383 -9.91 -7.59 4.13
N GLY A 384 -9.15 -8.64 4.44
CA GLY A 384 -8.17 -8.65 5.52
C GLY A 384 -6.73 -8.50 5.04
N ASP A 385 -6.50 -8.60 3.72
CA ASP A 385 -5.20 -8.37 3.08
C ASP A 385 -5.01 -6.86 2.78
N VAL A 386 -5.89 -6.28 1.95
CA VAL A 386 -5.96 -4.86 1.63
C VAL A 386 -7.08 -4.19 2.43
N SER A 387 -6.95 -4.23 3.76
CA SER A 387 -8.04 -3.93 4.70
C SER A 387 -8.53 -2.47 4.72
N ASP A 388 -7.73 -1.52 4.24
CA ASP A 388 -8.10 -0.12 4.04
C ASP A 388 -8.96 0.12 2.80
N LEU A 389 -9.09 -0.90 1.94
CA LEU A 389 -9.81 -0.86 0.66
C LEU A 389 -9.32 0.27 -0.26
N GLN A 390 -8.01 0.53 -0.27
CA GLN A 390 -7.36 1.60 -1.04
C GLN A 390 -7.71 1.61 -2.54
N GLY A 391 -8.19 0.49 -3.10
CA GLY A 391 -8.72 0.43 -4.46
C GLY A 391 -9.78 1.50 -4.78
N GLN A 392 -10.47 2.05 -3.78
CA GLN A 392 -11.38 3.19 -3.91
C GLN A 392 -10.72 4.42 -4.61
N ILE A 393 -9.40 4.59 -4.47
CA ILE A 393 -8.64 5.66 -5.12
C ILE A 393 -8.57 5.51 -6.65
N TYR A 394 -8.80 4.33 -7.23
CA TYR A 394 -8.85 4.17 -8.69
C TYR A 394 -9.96 4.98 -9.36
N LEU A 395 -10.98 5.34 -8.59
CA LEU A 395 -12.03 6.25 -9.01
C LEU A 395 -11.74 7.66 -8.50
N ASP A 396 -11.44 7.84 -7.20
CA ASP A 396 -11.33 9.18 -6.62
C ASP A 396 -10.12 9.95 -7.15
N GLY A 397 -9.01 9.27 -7.44
CA GLY A 397 -7.81 9.84 -8.02
C GLY A 397 -7.93 10.22 -9.50
N THR A 398 -9.03 9.89 -10.19
CA THR A 398 -9.25 10.29 -11.59
C THR A 398 -9.81 11.71 -11.72
N ARG A 399 -10.34 12.27 -10.62
CA ARG A 399 -10.97 13.59 -10.58
C ARG A 399 -9.96 14.66 -10.99
N GLY A 400 -10.28 15.42 -12.04
CA GLY A 400 -9.44 16.53 -12.51
C GLY A 400 -8.17 16.13 -13.28
N VAL A 401 -7.82 14.85 -13.32
CA VAL A 401 -6.62 14.35 -14.04
C VAL A 401 -6.88 14.25 -15.55
N GLY A 402 -7.94 13.56 -15.95
CA GLY A 402 -8.34 13.39 -17.35
C GLY A 402 -9.52 14.29 -17.78
N ARG A 403 -10.17 13.95 -18.89
CA ARG A 403 -11.37 14.66 -19.37
C ARG A 403 -12.65 14.33 -18.59
N GLY A 404 -12.60 13.37 -17.67
CA GLY A 404 -13.77 12.92 -16.89
C GLY A 404 -14.86 12.21 -17.73
N THR A 405 -14.53 11.76 -18.94
CA THR A 405 -15.49 11.09 -19.83
C THR A 405 -15.65 9.61 -19.46
N ALA A 406 -14.56 8.93 -19.09
CA ALA A 406 -14.56 7.53 -18.68
C ALA A 406 -15.40 7.35 -17.41
N LEU A 407 -16.26 6.33 -17.40
CA LEU A 407 -16.94 5.90 -16.19
C LEU A 407 -15.94 5.10 -15.34
N HIS A 408 -15.68 5.58 -14.14
CA HIS A 408 -15.02 4.81 -13.11
C HIS A 408 -16.07 4.46 -12.06
N SER A 409 -16.06 3.22 -11.60
CA SER A 409 -17.08 2.67 -10.70
C SER A 409 -16.42 2.06 -9.48
N SER A 410 -17.02 2.25 -8.32
CA SER A 410 -16.72 1.49 -7.10
C SER A 410 -17.89 0.55 -6.80
N VAL A 411 -17.58 -0.71 -6.51
CA VAL A 411 -18.51 -1.81 -6.29
C VAL A 411 -18.17 -2.48 -4.97
N TYR A 412 -18.84 -2.05 -3.91
CA TYR A 412 -18.66 -2.61 -2.57
C TYR A 412 -19.47 -3.89 -2.41
N VAL A 413 -18.82 -5.01 -2.12
CA VAL A 413 -19.46 -6.31 -1.90
C VAL A 413 -19.44 -6.60 -0.39
N VAL A 414 -20.59 -6.37 0.26
CA VAL A 414 -20.73 -6.55 1.71
C VAL A 414 -20.44 -8.00 2.07
N GLY A 415 -19.55 -8.22 3.05
CA GLY A 415 -19.24 -9.56 3.55
C GLY A 415 -18.27 -10.38 2.68
N ALA A 416 -17.77 -9.82 1.58
CA ALA A 416 -16.80 -10.51 0.74
C ALA A 416 -15.38 -10.38 1.30
N ASN A 417 -14.66 -11.47 1.22
CA ASN A 417 -13.27 -11.66 1.57
C ASN A 417 -12.36 -11.39 0.37
N HIS A 418 -11.10 -11.03 0.61
CA HIS A 418 -10.15 -10.78 -0.46
C HIS A 418 -9.87 -12.05 -1.27
N ASN A 419 -9.47 -13.13 -0.59
CA ASN A 419 -8.97 -14.33 -1.23
C ASN A 419 -10.05 -15.07 -2.02
N PHE A 420 -11.29 -15.04 -1.56
CA PHE A 420 -12.33 -15.94 -2.06
C PHE A 420 -12.82 -15.64 -3.48
N PHE A 421 -12.40 -14.53 -4.11
CA PHE A 421 -12.58 -14.31 -5.55
C PHE A 421 -11.71 -15.23 -6.42
N ASN A 422 -10.68 -15.86 -5.85
CA ASN A 422 -9.78 -16.81 -6.50
C ASN A 422 -9.92 -18.19 -5.85
N THR A 423 -10.38 -19.20 -6.61
CA THR A 423 -10.58 -20.55 -6.07
C THR A 423 -9.29 -21.22 -5.59
N GLU A 424 -8.13 -20.82 -6.12
CA GLU A 424 -6.80 -21.34 -5.73
C GLU A 424 -6.22 -20.64 -4.49
N TRP A 425 -6.91 -19.63 -3.95
CA TRP A 425 -6.61 -19.00 -2.65
C TRP A 425 -7.70 -19.27 -1.62
N THR A 426 -8.69 -20.11 -1.97
CA THR A 426 -9.86 -20.39 -1.14
C THR A 426 -9.69 -21.73 -0.40
N PRO A 427 -9.75 -21.76 0.94
CA PRO A 427 -9.74 -23.00 1.71
C PRO A 427 -10.81 -24.00 1.24
N GLY A 428 -10.41 -25.27 1.11
CA GLY A 428 -11.29 -26.34 0.64
C GLY A 428 -11.57 -26.37 -0.87
N GLN A 429 -10.98 -25.44 -1.64
CA GLN A 429 -11.06 -25.43 -3.11
C GLN A 429 -9.68 -25.44 -3.78
N ALA A 430 -8.69 -24.82 -3.15
CA ALA A 430 -7.34 -24.65 -3.67
C ALA A 430 -6.55 -25.97 -3.76
N GLN A 431 -5.63 -26.05 -4.73
CA GLN A 431 -4.66 -27.16 -4.85
C GLN A 431 -3.45 -27.02 -3.92
N ALA A 432 -3.20 -25.82 -3.43
CA ALA A 432 -2.10 -25.45 -2.53
C ALA A 432 -2.66 -24.92 -1.20
N PRO A 433 -1.84 -24.75 -0.14
CA PRO A 433 -2.24 -24.09 1.08
C PRO A 433 -2.91 -22.74 0.80
N ALA A 434 -4.04 -22.51 1.47
CA ALA A 434 -4.91 -21.36 1.26
C ALA A 434 -5.53 -20.95 2.59
N PHE A 435 -5.82 -19.67 2.76
CA PHE A 435 -6.29 -19.12 4.03
C PHE A 435 -7.41 -18.10 3.84
N ASP A 436 -8.21 -17.93 4.89
CA ASP A 436 -9.12 -16.78 5.03
C ASP A 436 -8.28 -15.60 5.53
N ASP A 437 -8.13 -14.55 4.71
CA ASP A 437 -7.30 -13.39 5.05
C ASP A 437 -7.93 -12.48 6.11
N PHE A 438 -9.21 -12.66 6.44
CA PHE A 438 -9.83 -11.92 7.55
C PHE A 438 -9.46 -12.57 8.89
N TRP A 439 -8.77 -11.82 9.75
CA TRP A 439 -8.23 -12.37 10.99
C TRP A 439 -9.29 -12.55 12.07
N SER A 440 -9.21 -13.70 12.75
CA SER A 440 -10.00 -14.03 13.93
C SER A 440 -9.09 -14.12 15.15
N ASP A 441 -9.50 -13.50 16.26
CA ASP A 441 -8.93 -13.66 17.59
C ASP A 441 -9.97 -14.33 18.51
N GLU A 442 -9.76 -14.29 19.84
CA GLU A 442 -10.67 -14.90 20.82
C GLU A 442 -12.11 -14.37 20.72
N THR A 443 -12.31 -13.16 20.19
CA THR A 443 -13.64 -12.55 20.02
C THR A 443 -14.01 -12.47 18.54
N PRO A 444 -14.95 -13.32 18.06
CA PRO A 444 -15.38 -13.27 16.67
C PRO A 444 -15.93 -11.89 16.27
N ASP A 445 -15.35 -11.31 15.22
CA ASP A 445 -15.89 -10.11 14.57
C ASP A 445 -17.34 -10.37 14.08
N PRO A 446 -18.31 -9.50 14.43
CA PRO A 446 -19.72 -9.73 14.13
C PRO A 446 -20.11 -9.53 12.66
N VAL A 447 -19.20 -9.00 11.83
CA VAL A 447 -19.44 -8.70 10.42
C VAL A 447 -18.75 -9.70 9.50
N CYS A 448 -17.52 -10.07 9.83
CA CYS A 448 -16.59 -10.67 8.89
C CYS A 448 -16.06 -12.03 9.31
N SER A 449 -16.26 -12.45 10.57
CA SER A 449 -15.90 -13.81 10.98
C SER A 449 -16.71 -14.86 10.21
N PRO A 450 -16.11 -16.02 9.88
CA PRO A 450 -16.85 -17.15 9.34
C PRO A 450 -18.09 -17.47 10.18
N GLY A 451 -19.24 -17.60 9.52
CA GLY A 451 -20.54 -17.85 10.18
C GLY A 451 -21.33 -16.60 10.59
N ALA A 452 -20.74 -15.40 10.54
CA ALA A 452 -21.48 -14.15 10.72
C ALA A 452 -22.56 -13.98 9.63
N ALA A 453 -23.71 -13.39 9.98
CA ALA A 453 -24.85 -13.26 9.06
C ALA A 453 -24.55 -12.44 7.80
N THR A 454 -23.60 -11.52 7.89
CA THR A 454 -23.13 -10.66 6.80
C THR A 454 -22.03 -11.31 5.97
N ARG A 455 -21.29 -12.29 6.50
CA ARG A 455 -20.19 -12.98 5.82
C ARG A 455 -20.71 -13.87 4.70
N LEU A 456 -20.21 -13.66 3.48
CA LEU A 456 -20.57 -14.46 2.31
C LEU A 456 -19.77 -15.76 2.25
N THR A 457 -20.37 -16.84 1.76
CA THR A 457 -19.61 -18.07 1.45
C THR A 457 -18.74 -17.88 0.22
N ALA A 458 -17.64 -18.63 0.09
CA ALA A 458 -16.74 -18.51 -1.05
C ALA A 458 -17.45 -18.58 -2.42
N GLY A 459 -18.35 -19.56 -2.60
CA GLY A 459 -19.11 -19.69 -3.84
C GLY A 459 -20.06 -18.51 -4.11
N GLN A 460 -20.59 -17.84 -3.08
CA GLN A 460 -21.40 -16.63 -3.25
C GLN A 460 -20.54 -15.44 -3.70
N GLN A 461 -19.34 -15.30 -3.14
CA GLN A 461 -18.39 -14.25 -3.50
C GLN A 461 -17.91 -14.40 -4.96
N GLN A 462 -17.59 -15.63 -5.37
CA GLN A 462 -17.20 -15.95 -6.75
C GLN A 462 -18.31 -15.65 -7.75
N LYS A 463 -19.57 -16.00 -7.42
CA LYS A 463 -20.74 -15.67 -8.24
C LYS A 463 -20.97 -14.16 -8.35
N ALA A 464 -20.85 -13.43 -7.24
CA ALA A 464 -20.96 -11.97 -7.25
C ALA A 464 -19.85 -11.35 -8.10
N GLY A 465 -18.59 -11.76 -7.90
CA GLY A 465 -17.45 -11.31 -8.70
C GLY A 465 -17.67 -11.55 -10.19
N ALA A 466 -18.03 -12.78 -10.58
CA ALA A 466 -18.30 -13.14 -11.97
C ALA A 466 -19.43 -12.29 -12.59
N ALA A 467 -20.52 -12.02 -11.86
CA ALA A 467 -21.63 -11.20 -12.33
C ALA A 467 -21.21 -9.74 -12.60
N TYR A 468 -20.42 -9.14 -11.70
CA TYR A 468 -19.96 -7.75 -11.87
C TYR A 468 -18.83 -7.63 -12.90
N ILE A 469 -17.96 -8.64 -13.05
CA ILE A 469 -17.02 -8.73 -14.18
C ILE A 469 -17.78 -8.78 -15.51
N ALA A 470 -18.83 -9.60 -15.60
CA ALA A 470 -19.68 -9.68 -16.79
C ALA A 470 -20.45 -8.38 -17.06
N ALA A 471 -20.88 -7.66 -16.01
CA ALA A 471 -21.49 -6.33 -16.14
C ALA A 471 -20.51 -5.35 -16.80
N SER A 472 -19.26 -5.30 -16.33
CA SER A 472 -18.21 -4.43 -16.88
C SER A 472 -17.83 -4.82 -18.30
N ALA A 473 -17.74 -6.13 -18.60
CA ALA A 473 -17.50 -6.62 -19.95
C ALA A 473 -18.60 -6.15 -20.93
N ARG A 474 -19.88 -6.31 -20.55
CA ARG A 474 -21.03 -5.88 -21.35
C ARG A 474 -21.07 -4.36 -21.54
N LEU A 475 -20.77 -3.58 -20.50
CA LEU A 475 -20.79 -2.12 -20.58
C LEU A 475 -19.62 -1.58 -21.41
N PHE A 476 -18.39 -1.89 -21.02
CA PHE A 476 -17.19 -1.26 -21.58
C PHE A 476 -16.76 -1.83 -22.93
N VAL A 477 -16.94 -3.14 -23.11
CA VAL A 477 -16.50 -3.85 -24.32
C VAL A 477 -17.66 -4.13 -25.26
N GLY A 478 -18.80 -4.54 -24.71
CA GLY A 478 -20.03 -4.83 -25.45
C GLY A 478 -20.85 -3.59 -25.84
N GLY A 479 -20.71 -2.46 -25.13
CA GLY A 479 -21.50 -1.25 -25.35
C GLY A 479 -22.96 -1.33 -24.88
N ASP A 480 -23.30 -2.28 -24.00
CA ASP A 480 -24.66 -2.49 -23.51
C ASP A 480 -24.97 -1.59 -22.30
N ASP A 481 -25.46 -0.36 -22.54
CA ASP A 481 -25.75 0.59 -21.45
C ASP A 481 -26.87 0.12 -20.49
N ARG A 482 -27.64 -0.92 -20.85
CA ARG A 482 -28.70 -1.47 -19.96
C ARG A 482 -28.15 -2.10 -18.68
N VAL A 483 -26.85 -2.41 -18.62
CA VAL A 483 -26.20 -2.87 -17.38
C VAL A 483 -25.53 -1.74 -16.59
N ARG A 484 -25.43 -0.51 -17.12
CA ARG A 484 -24.88 0.66 -16.42
C ARG A 484 -25.49 0.88 -15.02
N PRO A 485 -26.82 0.71 -14.80
CA PRO A 485 -27.40 0.91 -13.46
C PRO A 485 -26.82 0.00 -12.36
N LEU A 486 -26.17 -1.11 -12.74
CA LEU A 486 -25.44 -1.97 -11.80
C LEU A 486 -24.13 -1.36 -11.34
N LEU A 487 -23.50 -0.50 -12.13
CA LEU A 487 -22.13 -0.03 -11.94
C LEU A 487 -22.03 1.46 -11.59
N ASP A 488 -23.09 2.24 -11.79
CA ASP A 488 -22.98 3.70 -11.76
C ASP A 488 -23.60 4.37 -10.53
N GLY A 489 -24.00 3.63 -9.49
CA GLY A 489 -24.68 4.21 -8.32
C GLY A 489 -26.18 4.47 -8.47
N THR A 490 -26.84 3.91 -9.50
CA THR A 490 -28.31 3.96 -9.62
C THR A 490 -29.04 3.16 -8.53
N GLY A 491 -28.34 2.26 -7.82
CA GLY A 491 -28.94 1.44 -6.75
C GLY A 491 -29.74 0.25 -7.28
N ARG A 492 -29.19 -0.46 -8.28
CA ARG A 492 -29.75 -1.73 -8.78
C ARG A 492 -28.86 -2.91 -8.42
N ARG A 493 -29.47 -4.08 -8.20
CA ARG A 493 -28.75 -5.35 -7.98
C ARG A 493 -28.75 -6.25 -9.21
N ALA A 494 -27.69 -7.04 -9.38
CA ALA A 494 -27.68 -8.19 -10.28
C ALA A 494 -28.32 -9.40 -9.58
N PRO A 495 -29.42 -9.97 -10.09
CA PRO A 495 -30.07 -11.11 -9.44
C PRO A 495 -29.13 -12.33 -9.24
N SER A 496 -28.27 -12.62 -10.21
CA SER A 496 -27.28 -13.70 -10.15
C SER A 496 -26.23 -13.55 -9.06
N ALA A 497 -26.01 -12.34 -8.55
CA ALA A 497 -25.11 -12.09 -7.43
C ALA A 497 -25.75 -12.41 -6.08
N GLY A 498 -27.07 -12.66 -6.04
CA GLY A 498 -27.78 -13.01 -4.82
C GLY A 498 -27.17 -14.26 -4.14
N PRO A 499 -27.03 -14.26 -2.80
CA PRO A 499 -27.58 -13.29 -1.84
C PRO A 499 -26.68 -12.06 -1.58
N ALA A 500 -25.57 -11.89 -2.30
CA ALA A 500 -24.63 -10.80 -2.02
C ALA A 500 -25.30 -9.42 -2.14
N ARG A 501 -25.12 -8.61 -1.09
CA ARG A 501 -25.51 -7.21 -1.11
C ARG A 501 -24.36 -6.41 -1.71
N VAL A 502 -24.62 -5.83 -2.88
CA VAL A 502 -23.63 -5.06 -3.63
C VAL A 502 -24.10 -3.63 -3.82
N LEU A 503 -23.23 -2.70 -3.50
CA LEU A 503 -23.50 -1.26 -3.50
C LEU A 503 -22.53 -0.57 -4.43
N THR A 504 -23.01 0.42 -5.20
CA THR A 504 -22.16 1.11 -6.17
C THR A 504 -22.24 2.62 -6.09
N HIS A 505 -21.16 3.29 -6.52
CA HIS A 505 -21.13 4.71 -6.91
C HIS A 505 -20.10 4.90 -8.01
N ALA A 506 -20.14 6.05 -8.68
CA ALA A 506 -19.26 6.31 -9.81
C ALA A 506 -18.88 7.78 -9.97
N VAL A 507 -17.79 7.99 -10.72
CA VAL A 507 -17.41 9.29 -11.30
C VAL A 507 -17.29 9.14 -12.82
N GLY A 508 -17.33 10.27 -13.53
CA GLY A 508 -17.43 10.28 -14.99
C GLY A 508 -18.74 9.66 -15.50
N GLY A 509 -18.81 9.26 -16.77
CA GLY A 509 -20.04 8.73 -17.36
C GLY A 509 -21.20 9.73 -17.36
N HIS A 510 -21.04 10.84 -18.10
CA HIS A 510 -21.97 11.98 -18.11
C HIS A 510 -22.19 12.68 -16.75
N ARG A 511 -21.16 12.68 -15.90
CA ARG A 511 -21.10 13.52 -14.70
C ARG A 511 -20.36 14.84 -14.96
N THR A 512 -20.94 15.94 -14.53
CA THR A 512 -20.35 17.29 -14.59
C THR A 512 -19.87 17.66 -13.18
N PRO A 513 -18.57 17.99 -12.97
CA PRO A 513 -18.08 18.46 -11.69
C PRO A 513 -18.93 19.61 -11.14
N ALA A 514 -19.38 19.51 -9.89
CA ALA A 514 -20.13 20.58 -9.23
C ALA A 514 -19.50 20.97 -7.89
N PHE A 515 -19.58 20.11 -6.87
CA PHE A 515 -19.05 20.41 -5.55
C PHE A 515 -17.95 19.40 -5.23
N LEU A 516 -16.72 19.75 -5.58
CA LEU A 516 -15.52 18.97 -5.27
C LEU A 516 -14.78 19.71 -4.15
N PRO A 517 -14.87 19.27 -2.89
CA PRO A 517 -14.17 19.93 -1.80
C PRO A 517 -12.66 19.99 -2.07
N ASP A 518 -12.11 21.18 -1.87
CA ASP A 518 -10.68 21.48 -1.93
C ASP A 518 -10.35 22.56 -0.90
N SER A 519 -9.08 22.89 -0.74
CA SER A 519 -8.61 23.95 0.19
C SER A 519 -9.21 25.34 -0.06
N SER A 520 -9.86 25.58 -1.21
CA SER A 520 -10.54 26.84 -1.54
C SER A 520 -12.04 26.82 -1.23
N THR A 521 -12.57 25.67 -0.82
CA THR A 521 -14.00 25.47 -0.54
C THR A 521 -14.38 26.06 0.81
N ALA A 522 -15.32 27.00 0.81
CA ALA A 522 -15.86 27.56 2.04
C ALA A 522 -17.03 26.71 2.57
N VAL A 523 -16.96 26.32 3.84
CA VAL A 523 -18.00 25.57 4.54
C VAL A 523 -18.52 26.41 5.71
N SER A 524 -19.84 26.42 5.93
CA SER A 524 -20.47 27.17 7.02
C SER A 524 -21.65 26.40 7.63
N GLY A 525 -22.03 26.79 8.84
CA GLY A 525 -23.09 26.13 9.60
C GLY A 525 -22.55 24.94 10.39
N ALA A 526 -23.24 23.81 10.37
CA ALA A 526 -22.90 22.61 11.14
C ALA A 526 -21.86 21.69 10.45
N GLY A 527 -21.01 22.26 9.59
CA GLY A 527 -19.98 21.49 8.89
C GLY A 527 -18.67 22.24 8.81
N ARG A 528 -17.60 21.49 8.56
CA ARG A 528 -16.25 22.00 8.36
C ARG A 528 -15.60 21.33 7.15
N LEU A 529 -14.68 22.05 6.51
CA LEU A 529 -13.72 21.42 5.61
C LEU A 529 -12.78 20.55 6.46
N CYS A 530 -12.43 19.38 5.93
CA CYS A 530 -11.50 18.46 6.58
C CYS A 530 -10.61 17.82 5.52
N ALA A 531 -9.37 17.51 5.90
CA ALA A 531 -8.45 16.74 5.07
C ALA A 531 -8.82 15.25 5.14
N GLN A 532 -8.86 14.60 3.99
CA GLN A 532 -9.16 13.16 3.92
C GLN A 532 -8.11 12.35 4.70
N VAL A 533 -6.85 12.77 4.64
CA VAL A 533 -5.73 12.17 5.36
C VAL A 533 -4.95 13.29 6.03
N ASP A 534 -4.89 13.30 7.37
CA ASP A 534 -4.12 14.22 8.21
C ASP A 534 -3.92 13.58 9.60
N PRO A 535 -2.80 13.76 10.30
CA PRO A 535 -2.56 13.13 11.59
C PRO A 535 -3.13 14.01 12.72
N ASP A 536 -3.36 15.30 12.45
CA ASP A 536 -4.01 16.22 13.35
C ASP A 536 -5.52 15.96 13.31
N ALA A 537 -6.05 15.47 14.43
CA ALA A 537 -7.47 15.14 14.61
C ALA A 537 -8.42 16.32 14.30
N GLU A 538 -7.98 17.56 14.53
CA GLU A 538 -8.79 18.77 14.24
C GLU A 538 -8.89 19.04 12.73
N ARG A 539 -7.89 18.61 11.96
CA ARG A 539 -7.85 18.75 10.50
C ARG A 539 -8.46 17.56 9.78
N ALA A 540 -8.21 16.35 10.27
CA ALA A 540 -8.63 15.11 9.66
C ALA A 540 -10.17 14.99 9.56
N CYS A 541 -10.66 14.29 8.54
CA CYS A 541 -12.08 13.97 8.41
C CYS A 541 -12.54 12.88 9.38
N LEU A 542 -11.69 11.89 9.62
CA LEU A 542 -11.86 10.89 10.68
C LEU A 542 -10.79 11.15 11.72
N ASN A 543 -11.19 11.22 12.99
CA ASN A 543 -10.25 11.39 14.09
C ASN A 543 -9.42 10.11 14.20
N PRO A 544 -8.07 10.17 14.02
CA PRO A 544 -7.21 8.99 14.14
C PRO A 544 -7.29 8.31 15.51
N GLU A 545 -7.64 9.06 16.56
CA GLU A 545 -7.76 8.57 17.94
C GLU A 545 -9.11 7.89 18.23
N GLU A 546 -10.18 8.26 17.51
CA GLU A 546 -11.53 7.67 17.70
C GLU A 546 -11.70 6.35 16.93
N GLY A 547 -10.74 6.00 16.07
CA GLY A 547 -10.80 4.82 15.22
C GLY A 547 -11.81 4.92 14.07
N GLY A 548 -11.84 3.87 13.25
CA GLY A 548 -12.65 3.78 12.04
C GLY A 548 -11.88 4.20 10.79
N ALA A 549 -12.09 3.45 9.70
CA ALA A 549 -11.40 3.67 8.43
C ALA A 549 -12.39 3.96 7.29
N SER A 550 -11.93 4.74 6.31
CA SER A 550 -12.67 5.01 5.09
C SER A 550 -11.82 4.62 3.87
N PRO A 551 -12.39 3.87 2.92
CA PRO A 551 -11.72 3.60 1.64
C PRO A 551 -11.39 4.89 0.86
N HIS A 552 -12.17 5.96 1.06
CA HIS A 552 -11.92 7.26 0.42
C HIS A 552 -10.68 7.95 0.98
N PHE A 553 -10.24 7.57 2.18
CA PHE A 553 -9.21 8.23 2.98
C PHE A 553 -7.97 7.35 3.12
N ALA A 554 -7.74 6.43 2.17
CA ALA A 554 -6.53 5.62 2.13
C ALA A 554 -5.27 6.51 2.07
N VAL A 555 -4.26 6.17 2.87
CA VAL A 555 -3.00 6.90 3.00
C VAL A 555 -2.09 6.60 1.80
N TRP A 556 -1.10 7.46 1.54
CA TRP A 556 -0.11 7.29 0.48
C TRP A 556 1.32 7.37 1.01
N ASP A 557 2.31 7.04 0.18
CA ASP A 557 3.75 7.02 0.52
C ASP A 557 4.26 8.37 1.08
N ALA A 558 3.63 9.50 0.75
CA ALA A 558 4.02 10.83 1.22
C ALA A 558 2.91 11.53 2.02
N PHE A 559 3.29 12.09 3.17
CA PHE A 559 2.42 12.83 4.08
C PHE A 559 3.05 14.20 4.48
N PRO A 560 2.28 15.31 4.60
CA PRO A 560 0.87 15.46 4.25
C PRO A 560 0.58 15.33 2.77
N GLU A 561 -0.67 15.06 2.42
CA GLU A 561 -1.13 14.93 1.04
C GLU A 561 -2.11 16.05 0.63
N PRO A 562 -1.61 17.26 0.27
CA PRO A 562 -2.47 18.41 -0.02
C PRO A 562 -3.45 18.18 -1.18
N GLY A 563 -4.64 18.77 -1.07
CA GLY A 563 -5.66 18.77 -2.13
C GLY A 563 -6.56 17.54 -2.14
N ARG A 564 -6.60 16.79 -1.03
CA ARG A 564 -7.60 15.76 -0.76
C ARG A 564 -8.45 16.20 0.42
N ASP A 565 -9.55 16.87 0.12
CA ASP A 565 -10.46 17.41 1.13
C ASP A 565 -11.84 16.76 1.02
N ALA A 566 -12.61 16.80 2.12
CA ALA A 566 -14.03 16.48 2.16
C ALA A 566 -14.72 17.46 3.11
N VAL A 567 -16.05 17.38 3.21
CA VAL A 567 -16.82 18.17 4.17
C VAL A 567 -17.33 17.25 5.27
N ALA A 568 -16.89 17.48 6.51
CA ALA A 568 -17.42 16.81 7.69
C ALA A 568 -18.64 17.58 8.21
N LEU A 569 -19.72 16.85 8.49
CA LEU A 569 -20.96 17.36 9.06
C LEU A 569 -21.12 16.77 10.46
N ARG A 570 -21.45 17.61 11.44
CA ARG A 570 -21.77 17.19 12.81
C ARG A 570 -22.90 18.05 13.34
N TRP A 571 -23.95 17.41 13.82
CA TRP A 571 -25.12 18.13 14.34
C TRP A 571 -25.64 17.49 15.63
N ASP A 572 -26.26 18.32 16.46
CA ASP A 572 -26.87 17.98 17.74
C ASP A 572 -28.41 17.87 17.66
N ALA A 573 -29.00 18.52 16.66
CA ALA A 573 -30.44 18.58 16.41
C ALA A 573 -30.76 18.62 14.91
N PRO A 574 -31.98 18.24 14.49
CA PRO A 574 -32.40 18.34 13.08
C PRO A 574 -32.38 19.77 12.56
N GLY A 575 -32.28 19.91 11.24
CA GLY A 575 -32.39 21.18 10.51
C GLY A 575 -31.15 22.06 10.53
N LYS A 576 -30.07 21.63 11.20
CA LYS A 576 -28.78 22.36 11.24
C LYS A 576 -28.11 22.35 9.87
N ARG A 577 -28.30 23.44 9.11
CA ARG A 577 -27.80 23.56 7.74
C ARG A 577 -26.28 23.52 7.68
N VAL A 578 -25.76 22.81 6.68
CA VAL A 578 -24.38 22.87 6.21
C VAL A 578 -24.38 23.43 4.80
N ALA A 579 -23.70 24.55 4.58
CA ALA A 579 -23.59 25.16 3.26
C ALA A 579 -22.16 25.04 2.74
N VAL A 580 -22.02 24.46 1.56
CA VAL A 580 -20.76 24.23 0.83
C VAL A 580 -20.71 25.18 -0.36
N ARG A 581 -19.66 26.01 -0.41
CA ARG A 581 -19.47 27.04 -1.43
C ARG A 581 -18.13 26.82 -2.14
N PRO A 582 -18.12 26.41 -3.41
CA PRO A 582 -16.89 26.38 -4.20
C PRO A 582 -16.36 27.81 -4.41
N SER A 583 -15.06 27.95 -4.69
CA SER A 583 -14.43 29.25 -4.94
C SER A 583 -14.97 29.99 -6.16
N ARG A 584 -15.63 29.27 -7.09
CA ARG A 584 -16.35 29.82 -8.24
C ARG A 584 -17.67 29.09 -8.45
N PRO A 585 -18.74 29.77 -8.90
CA PRO A 585 -19.99 29.12 -9.24
C PRO A 585 -19.80 28.02 -10.29
N VAL A 586 -20.58 26.94 -10.17
CA VAL A 586 -20.43 25.71 -10.97
C VAL A 586 -21.66 25.40 -11.82
N PRO A 587 -21.49 24.77 -12.98
CA PRO A 587 -22.62 24.46 -13.86
C PRO A 587 -23.27 23.13 -13.50
N LEU A 588 -24.60 23.14 -13.43
CA LEU A 588 -25.49 21.96 -13.42
C LEU A 588 -26.35 21.87 -14.71
N SER A 589 -26.21 22.84 -15.63
CA SER A 589 -26.97 22.87 -16.87
C SER A 589 -26.78 21.59 -17.70
N GLY A 590 -27.88 21.02 -18.21
CA GLY A 590 -27.84 19.77 -19.00
C GLY A 590 -27.70 18.50 -18.15
N SER A 591 -27.86 18.61 -16.83
CA SER A 591 -27.98 17.48 -15.90
C SER A 591 -29.44 17.26 -15.51
N ASP A 592 -29.82 16.00 -15.29
CA ASP A 592 -31.16 15.61 -14.84
C ASP A 592 -31.27 15.60 -13.31
N ALA A 593 -30.17 15.29 -12.64
CA ALA A 593 -30.08 15.22 -11.19
C ALA A 593 -28.75 15.78 -10.66
N LEU A 594 -28.74 16.12 -9.38
CA LEU A 594 -27.52 16.28 -8.59
C LEU A 594 -27.24 14.95 -7.89
N ALA A 595 -26.13 14.31 -8.23
CA ALA A 595 -25.63 13.11 -7.56
C ALA A 595 -24.67 13.53 -6.44
N LEU A 596 -24.91 13.07 -5.22
CA LEU A 596 -24.07 13.32 -4.04
C LEU A 596 -23.48 12.01 -3.57
N ARG A 597 -22.21 12.02 -3.16
CA ARG A 597 -21.58 10.90 -2.46
C ARG A 597 -21.43 11.25 -0.99
N LEU A 598 -22.31 10.65 -0.17
CA LEU A 598 -22.43 10.89 1.26
C LEU A 598 -22.07 9.62 2.03
N ALA A 599 -21.12 9.74 2.95
CA ALA A 599 -20.83 8.71 3.93
C ALA A 599 -21.48 9.06 5.27
N VAL A 600 -21.95 8.04 5.98
CA VAL A 600 -22.47 8.14 7.35
C VAL A 600 -21.77 7.08 8.21
N PRO A 601 -21.79 7.19 9.55
CA PRO A 601 -21.18 6.19 10.41
C PRO A 601 -21.68 4.76 10.09
N PRO A 602 -20.82 3.73 10.21
CA PRO A 602 -21.21 2.34 10.02
C PRO A 602 -22.39 1.97 10.92
N ASN A 603 -23.18 0.99 10.49
CA ASN A 603 -24.35 0.47 11.21
C ASN A 603 -25.48 1.49 11.49
N SER A 604 -25.39 2.72 10.98
CA SER A 604 -26.47 3.70 11.06
C SER A 604 -27.56 3.43 10.03
N ALA A 605 -28.81 3.75 10.36
CA ALA A 605 -29.95 3.56 9.48
C ALA A 605 -30.84 4.80 9.42
N GLY A 606 -31.38 5.10 8.24
CA GLY A 606 -32.35 6.15 7.99
C GLY A 606 -31.82 7.58 8.04
N THR A 607 -30.50 7.79 7.92
CA THR A 607 -29.91 9.15 8.01
C THR A 607 -30.38 10.01 6.83
N GLY A 608 -31.31 10.93 7.12
CA GLY A 608 -31.98 11.76 6.13
C GLY A 608 -31.35 13.14 5.96
N PHE A 609 -31.24 13.61 4.72
CA PHE A 609 -30.79 14.97 4.39
C PHE A 609 -31.76 15.66 3.44
N ASP A 610 -32.18 16.87 3.79
CA ASP A 610 -32.80 17.80 2.86
C ASP A 610 -31.71 18.51 2.05
N VAL A 611 -31.80 18.42 0.73
CA VAL A 611 -30.82 18.95 -0.22
C VAL A 611 -31.37 20.17 -0.94
N ALA A 612 -30.62 21.28 -0.92
CA ALA A 612 -30.95 22.49 -1.65
C ALA A 612 -29.73 23.08 -2.36
N VAL A 613 -29.98 23.90 -3.37
CA VAL A 613 -28.94 24.66 -4.08
C VAL A 613 -29.34 26.12 -4.22
N THR A 614 -28.35 26.99 -4.28
CA THR A 614 -28.53 28.44 -4.51
C THR A 614 -27.67 28.86 -5.69
N ASP A 615 -28.24 29.63 -6.62
CA ASP A 615 -27.50 30.17 -7.75
C ASP A 615 -26.72 31.45 -7.42
N ALA A 616 -25.89 31.93 -8.36
CA ALA A 616 -25.10 33.13 -8.20
C ALA A 616 -25.92 34.43 -8.11
N SER A 617 -27.23 34.38 -8.40
CA SER A 617 -28.15 35.51 -8.19
C SER A 617 -28.78 35.50 -6.78
N GLY A 618 -28.48 34.48 -5.97
CA GLY A 618 -29.04 34.30 -4.63
C GLY A 618 -30.37 33.54 -4.61
N ARG A 619 -30.83 33.00 -5.75
CA ARG A 619 -32.08 32.23 -5.79
C ARG A 619 -31.86 30.81 -5.30
N ARG A 620 -32.62 30.41 -4.28
CA ARG A 620 -32.55 29.09 -3.64
C ARG A 620 -33.68 28.18 -4.08
N ALA A 621 -33.40 26.88 -4.27
CA ALA A 621 -34.41 25.84 -4.45
C ALA A 621 -34.11 24.60 -3.60
N GLN A 622 -35.16 24.07 -2.96
CA GLN A 622 -35.13 22.76 -2.32
C GLN A 622 -35.28 21.69 -3.42
N LEU A 623 -34.29 20.80 -3.54
CA LEU A 623 -34.28 19.74 -4.56
C LEU A 623 -35.05 18.50 -4.12
N GLY A 624 -34.94 18.15 -2.83
CA GLY A 624 -35.62 17.01 -2.25
C GLY A 624 -34.97 16.54 -0.96
N ARG A 625 -35.39 15.35 -0.52
CA ARG A 625 -34.83 14.64 0.64
C ARG A 625 -34.21 13.32 0.20
N VAL A 626 -33.03 12.99 0.72
CA VAL A 626 -32.34 11.72 0.52
C VAL A 626 -32.20 10.98 1.83
N ARG A 627 -32.02 9.66 1.77
CA ARG A 627 -31.68 8.80 2.92
C ARG A 627 -30.42 8.02 2.60
N VAL A 628 -29.56 7.88 3.60
CA VAL A 628 -28.29 7.16 3.52
C VAL A 628 -28.19 6.25 4.74
N ASP A 629 -27.93 4.98 4.47
CA ASP A 629 -27.65 3.96 5.48
C ASP A 629 -26.13 3.70 5.52
N GLY A 630 -25.60 3.48 6.72
CA GLY A 630 -24.22 3.09 6.94
C GLY A 630 -23.99 1.66 6.48
N LEU A 631 -22.74 1.35 6.10
CA LEU A 631 -22.37 -0.03 5.84
C LEU A 631 -22.36 -0.84 7.13
N PRO A 632 -22.67 -2.16 7.09
CA PRO A 632 -22.29 -3.06 8.15
C PRO A 632 -20.78 -2.96 8.35
N GLY A 633 -20.33 -2.71 9.58
CA GLY A 633 -18.92 -2.53 9.88
C GLY A 633 -18.57 -2.72 11.35
N SER A 634 -17.31 -3.02 11.58
CA SER A 634 -16.65 -3.07 12.89
C SER A 634 -15.39 -2.21 12.88
N GLU A 635 -14.68 -2.14 14.00
CA GLU A 635 -13.35 -1.50 14.09
C GLU A 635 -12.29 -2.13 13.18
N ARG A 636 -12.53 -3.36 12.69
CA ARG A 636 -11.63 -4.10 11.79
C ARG A 636 -11.92 -3.86 10.31
N THR A 637 -12.89 -3.00 9.98
CA THR A 637 -13.36 -2.79 8.60
C THR A 637 -13.28 -1.32 8.19
N ALA A 638 -12.90 -1.05 6.93
CA ALA A 638 -13.01 0.27 6.33
C ALA A 638 -14.44 0.57 5.85
N SER A 639 -15.34 0.79 6.81
CA SER A 639 -16.79 0.86 6.56
C SER A 639 -17.40 2.27 6.47
N VAL A 640 -16.59 3.33 6.66
CA VAL A 640 -17.04 4.71 6.38
C VAL A 640 -16.95 4.96 4.88
N TRP A 641 -17.95 4.52 4.12
CA TRP A 641 -17.95 4.59 2.66
C TRP A 641 -19.12 5.40 2.12
N ALA A 642 -18.87 6.21 1.09
CA ALA A 642 -19.88 7.10 0.55
C ALA A 642 -20.87 6.36 -0.36
N ARG A 643 -22.15 6.53 -0.07
CA ARG A 643 -23.27 6.07 -0.90
C ARG A 643 -23.61 7.17 -1.91
N GLU A 644 -23.80 6.81 -3.17
CA GLU A 644 -24.35 7.76 -4.15
C GLU A 644 -25.86 7.87 -3.97
N VAL A 645 -26.34 9.10 -3.81
CA VAL A 645 -27.76 9.45 -3.81
C VAL A 645 -28.02 10.55 -4.82
N ARG A 646 -29.18 10.55 -5.47
CA ARG A 646 -29.51 11.51 -6.54
C ARG A 646 -30.79 12.26 -6.23
N VAL A 647 -30.75 13.59 -6.36
CA VAL A 647 -31.93 14.45 -6.28
C VAL A 647 -32.22 15.11 -7.64
N PRO A 648 -33.46 15.01 -8.15
CA PRO A 648 -33.81 15.61 -9.44
C PRO A 648 -33.62 17.14 -9.46
N LEU A 649 -33.12 17.68 -10.57
CA LEU A 649 -32.97 19.13 -10.78
C LEU A 649 -34.25 19.82 -11.31
N SER A 650 -35.33 19.06 -11.46
CA SER A 650 -36.62 19.60 -11.93
C SER A 650 -37.18 20.68 -11.01
N ALA A 651 -36.97 20.58 -9.70
CA ALA A 651 -37.38 21.60 -8.73
C ALA A 651 -36.62 22.92 -8.90
N ALA A 652 -35.29 22.86 -9.11
CA ALA A 652 -34.49 24.06 -9.41
C ALA A 652 -34.88 24.70 -10.74
N SER A 653 -35.18 23.89 -11.76
CA SER A 653 -35.63 24.38 -13.06
C SER A 653 -36.99 25.09 -12.95
N ARG A 654 -37.95 24.52 -12.21
CA ARG A 654 -39.26 25.16 -11.95
C ARG A 654 -39.15 26.45 -11.14
N ALA A 655 -38.21 26.51 -10.20
CA ALA A 655 -37.91 27.73 -9.45
C ALA A 655 -37.12 28.76 -10.28
N GLY A 656 -36.74 28.44 -11.53
CA GLY A 656 -36.05 29.36 -12.43
C GLY A 656 -34.63 29.70 -11.99
N LEU A 657 -33.90 28.76 -11.37
CA LEU A 657 -32.49 28.95 -11.01
C LEU A 657 -31.61 29.01 -12.27
N ASP A 658 -30.57 29.84 -12.24
CA ASP A 658 -29.50 29.84 -13.25
C ASP A 658 -28.59 28.61 -13.04
N LEU A 659 -28.99 27.48 -13.63
CA LEU A 659 -28.21 26.23 -13.56
C LEU A 659 -26.82 26.33 -14.21
N LYS A 660 -26.46 27.41 -14.90
CA LYS A 660 -25.09 27.60 -15.41
C LYS A 660 -24.15 28.11 -14.31
N ARG A 661 -24.69 28.71 -13.24
CA ARG A 661 -23.91 29.35 -12.17
C ARG A 661 -24.52 29.05 -10.80
N ILE A 662 -24.33 27.83 -10.31
CA ILE A 662 -24.71 27.44 -8.95
C ILE A 662 -23.61 27.86 -7.96
N ALA A 663 -23.98 28.62 -6.93
CA ALA A 663 -23.06 29.19 -5.97
C ALA A 663 -22.92 28.37 -4.67
N SER A 664 -23.94 27.61 -4.27
CA SER A 664 -23.85 26.79 -3.05
C SER A 664 -24.72 25.54 -3.09
N LEU A 665 -24.27 24.51 -2.37
CA LEU A 665 -25.01 23.32 -1.98
C LEU A 665 -25.32 23.40 -0.48
N GLU A 666 -26.55 23.13 -0.09
CA GLU A 666 -26.97 23.03 1.30
C GLU A 666 -27.47 21.62 1.64
N LEU A 667 -26.99 21.09 2.76
CA LEU A 667 -27.45 19.84 3.36
C LEU A 667 -28.04 20.15 4.74
N SER A 668 -29.27 19.71 5.00
CA SER A 668 -29.91 19.85 6.32
C SER A 668 -30.27 18.46 6.85
N PRO A 669 -29.69 17.99 7.96
CA PRO A 669 -29.99 16.68 8.51
C PRO A 669 -31.41 16.66 9.10
N GLY A 670 -32.14 15.57 8.91
CA GLY A 670 -33.53 15.43 9.37
C GLY A 670 -33.71 14.66 10.69
N GLY A 671 -32.69 13.93 11.17
CA GLY A 671 -32.73 13.11 12.40
C GLY A 671 -32.31 13.87 13.66
N GLY A 672 -32.15 13.16 14.78
CA GLY A 672 -31.57 13.66 16.05
C GLY A 672 -30.12 14.11 15.89
N SER A 673 -29.23 13.91 16.86
CA SER A 673 -27.79 14.18 16.66
C SER A 673 -27.15 13.18 15.69
N GLY A 674 -26.06 13.56 15.03
CA GLY A 674 -25.35 12.67 14.11
C GLY A 674 -24.11 13.28 13.44
N ARG A 675 -23.48 12.46 12.59
CA ARG A 675 -22.30 12.81 11.78
C ARG A 675 -22.45 12.30 10.35
N ALA A 676 -21.82 12.95 9.40
CA ALA A 676 -21.73 12.52 8.01
C ALA A 676 -20.56 13.19 7.29
N TRP A 677 -20.19 12.67 6.13
CA TRP A 677 -19.15 13.24 5.28
C TRP A 677 -19.65 13.36 3.84
N LEU A 678 -19.55 14.56 3.27
CA LEU A 678 -19.75 14.78 1.84
C LEU A 678 -18.39 14.66 1.15
N VAL A 679 -18.23 13.59 0.36
CA VAL A 679 -17.03 13.35 -0.44
C VAL A 679 -17.00 14.23 -1.67
N ASP A 680 -18.14 14.35 -2.37
CA ASP A 680 -18.37 15.29 -3.48
C ASP A 680 -19.83 15.27 -3.98
N ALA A 681 -20.15 16.18 -4.91
CA ALA A 681 -21.38 16.16 -5.69
C ALA A 681 -21.19 16.57 -7.16
N TRP A 682 -22.01 16.02 -8.04
CA TRP A 682 -21.90 16.10 -9.49
C TRP A 682 -23.27 16.34 -10.14
N GLY A 683 -23.32 17.16 -11.18
CA GLY A 683 -24.45 17.11 -12.11
C GLY A 683 -24.45 15.78 -12.86
N TRP A 684 -25.58 15.10 -12.97
CA TRP A 684 -25.68 13.76 -13.55
C TRP A 684 -26.81 13.66 -14.58
N ARG A 685 -26.56 12.88 -15.63
CA ARG A 685 -27.59 12.38 -16.57
C ARG A 685 -27.21 10.95 -17.03
N PRO A 686 -28.14 10.13 -17.51
CA PRO A 686 -27.84 8.76 -17.92
C PRO A 686 -26.92 8.69 -19.14
N GLY A 687 -26.08 7.64 -19.18
CA GLY A 687 -25.34 7.19 -20.37
C GLY A 687 -23.82 7.07 -20.17
N THR A 688 -23.18 6.31 -21.04
CA THR A 688 -21.72 6.12 -21.10
C THR A 688 -21.14 6.73 -22.39
N PRO A 689 -20.65 7.99 -22.36
CA PRO A 689 -20.09 8.61 -23.55
C PRO A 689 -18.84 7.86 -24.04
N ALA A 690 -18.64 7.82 -25.35
CA ALA A 690 -17.46 7.21 -25.94
C ALA A 690 -16.18 7.94 -25.49
N VAL A 691 -15.29 7.21 -24.83
CA VAL A 691 -14.03 7.76 -24.32
C VAL A 691 -13.05 8.00 -25.47
N ARG A 692 -12.47 9.21 -25.48
CA ARG A 692 -11.38 9.60 -26.37
C ARG A 692 -10.18 10.00 -25.49
N PRO A 693 -9.15 9.15 -25.40
CA PRO A 693 -7.97 9.45 -24.60
C PRO A 693 -7.37 10.83 -24.91
N GLY A 694 -6.90 11.49 -23.86
CA GLY A 694 -6.21 12.77 -23.98
C GLY A 694 -4.83 12.61 -24.63
N ALA A 695 -4.28 13.73 -25.09
CA ALA A 695 -2.84 13.84 -25.32
C ALA A 695 -2.23 14.33 -24.00
N LEU A 696 -1.91 13.39 -23.10
CA LEU A 696 -1.37 13.69 -21.78
C LEU A 696 0.16 13.51 -21.76
N PRO A 697 0.90 14.38 -21.05
CA PRO A 697 2.28 14.11 -20.70
C PRO A 697 2.32 13.04 -19.60
N ARG A 698 3.34 12.19 -19.67
CA ARG A 698 3.69 11.22 -18.64
C ARG A 698 4.94 11.68 -17.92
N ILE A 699 5.00 11.53 -16.59
CA ILE A 699 6.21 11.70 -15.80
C ILE A 699 6.61 10.39 -15.12
N ASP A 700 7.90 10.09 -15.12
CA ASP A 700 8.51 8.97 -14.41
C ASP A 700 9.69 9.51 -13.58
N ILE A 701 9.70 9.23 -12.28
CA ILE A 701 10.87 9.44 -11.40
C ILE A 701 11.71 8.17 -11.43
N GLY A 702 13.00 8.31 -11.71
CA GLY A 702 13.98 7.23 -11.66
C GLY A 702 14.79 7.26 -10.37
N ARG A 703 15.50 6.16 -10.11
CA ARG A 703 16.49 6.04 -9.04
C ARG A 703 17.90 6.10 -9.63
N LEU A 704 18.79 6.84 -8.97
CA LEU A 704 20.21 6.91 -9.26
C LEU A 704 20.99 6.40 -8.04
N THR A 705 21.87 5.42 -8.23
CA THR A 705 22.79 4.96 -7.17
C THR A 705 24.18 5.54 -7.42
N VAL A 706 24.79 6.10 -6.37
CA VAL A 706 26.10 6.78 -6.42
C VAL A 706 26.92 6.44 -5.20
N ASP A 707 28.23 6.34 -5.35
CA ASP A 707 29.14 6.22 -4.21
C ASP A 707 29.19 7.55 -3.45
N GLU A 708 29.17 7.47 -2.12
CA GLU A 708 29.30 8.64 -1.27
C GLU A 708 30.72 9.24 -1.31
N GLY A 709 31.74 8.38 -1.42
CA GLY A 709 33.16 8.73 -1.53
C GLY A 709 33.78 9.18 -0.22
N ASP A 710 35.11 9.33 -0.19
CA ASP A 710 35.88 9.52 1.05
C ASP A 710 35.66 10.86 1.80
N SER A 711 35.16 11.91 1.12
CA SER A 711 35.03 13.24 1.74
C SER A 711 34.20 14.24 0.94
N GLY A 712 33.71 15.27 1.65
CA GLY A 712 33.02 16.43 1.07
C GLY A 712 31.54 16.16 0.80
N ALA A 713 30.87 17.13 0.17
CA ALA A 713 29.47 17.02 -0.21
C ALA A 713 29.32 17.17 -1.72
N ARG A 714 28.56 16.28 -2.35
CA ARG A 714 28.25 16.32 -3.78
C ARG A 714 26.74 16.35 -3.97
N THR A 715 26.28 17.24 -4.84
CA THR A 715 24.87 17.32 -5.20
C THR A 715 24.60 16.51 -6.46
N TYR A 716 23.78 15.47 -6.32
CA TYR A 716 23.25 14.67 -7.41
C TYR A 716 21.82 15.10 -7.76
N ARG A 717 21.35 14.73 -8.94
CA ARG A 717 20.01 15.07 -9.42
C ARG A 717 19.19 13.80 -9.60
N VAL A 718 17.99 13.78 -9.02
CA VAL A 718 17.05 12.68 -9.24
C VAL A 718 16.69 12.62 -10.73
N PRO A 719 16.79 11.44 -11.39
CA PRO A 719 16.38 11.30 -12.78
C PRO A 719 14.87 11.55 -12.92
N VAL A 720 14.48 12.57 -13.68
CA VAL A 720 13.08 12.83 -14.01
C VAL A 720 12.89 12.81 -15.53
N ARG A 721 11.98 11.97 -16.01
CA ARG A 721 11.68 11.85 -17.45
C ARG A 721 10.23 12.26 -17.71
N VAL A 722 10.04 13.18 -18.65
CA VAL A 722 8.72 13.61 -19.11
C VAL A 722 8.54 13.26 -20.59
N SER A 723 7.57 12.40 -20.88
CA SER A 723 7.27 11.91 -22.23
C SER A 723 5.82 12.24 -22.63
N GLY A 724 5.41 11.86 -23.84
CA GLY A 724 4.06 12.10 -24.34
C GLY A 724 3.89 13.46 -25.02
N LYS A 725 2.70 14.07 -24.88
CA LYS A 725 2.33 15.33 -25.55
C LYS A 725 1.52 16.22 -24.60
N GLY A 726 1.47 17.52 -24.90
CA GLY A 726 0.67 18.48 -24.12
C GLY A 726 1.41 18.99 -22.87
N GLY A 727 0.66 19.53 -21.92
CA GLY A 727 1.19 20.02 -20.66
C GLY A 727 0.20 19.80 -19.54
N GLY A 728 0.72 19.54 -18.34
CA GLY A 728 -0.08 19.22 -17.17
C GLY A 728 0.58 19.69 -15.88
N GLN A 729 -0.08 19.44 -14.77
CA GLN A 729 0.38 19.76 -13.43
C GLN A 729 0.48 18.48 -12.62
N VAL A 730 1.59 18.35 -11.91
CA VAL A 730 1.86 17.29 -10.94
C VAL A 730 2.27 17.94 -9.62
N ARG A 731 2.15 17.19 -8.53
CA ARG A 731 2.74 17.56 -7.25
C ARG A 731 3.96 16.70 -7.02
N LEU A 732 5.09 17.35 -6.81
CA LEU A 732 6.35 16.71 -6.47
C LEU A 732 6.54 16.81 -4.96
N PHE A 733 6.93 15.69 -4.35
CA PHE A 733 7.24 15.53 -2.93
C PHE A 733 8.72 15.20 -2.82
N VAL A 734 9.47 15.97 -2.03
CA VAL A 734 10.92 15.82 -1.87
C VAL A 734 11.29 15.88 -0.39
N PRO A 735 12.32 15.16 0.05
CA PRO A 735 12.79 15.24 1.44
C PRO A 735 13.19 16.68 1.79
N GLY A 736 12.90 17.10 3.01
CA GLY A 736 13.44 18.34 3.56
C GLY A 736 14.96 18.27 3.73
N PRO A 737 15.65 19.43 3.86
CA PRO A 737 17.04 19.45 4.31
C PRO A 737 17.19 18.65 5.62
N ASP A 738 18.30 17.93 5.78
CA ASP A 738 18.65 17.17 7.00
C ASP A 738 17.64 16.10 7.45
N GLY A 739 16.74 15.66 6.55
CA GLY A 739 15.78 14.59 6.82
C GLY A 739 14.51 15.01 7.58
N GLU A 740 14.29 16.31 7.79
CA GLU A 740 13.07 16.82 8.43
C GLU A 740 11.86 16.78 7.47
N GLY A 741 11.19 15.63 7.43
CA GLY A 741 9.91 15.45 6.76
C GLY A 741 9.94 15.60 5.23
N VAL A 742 8.75 15.72 4.62
CA VAL A 742 8.57 15.82 3.18
C VAL A 742 7.98 17.18 2.83
N THR A 743 8.65 17.91 1.94
CA THR A 743 8.09 19.15 1.35
C THR A 743 7.41 18.83 0.04
N SER A 744 6.35 19.57 -0.31
CA SER A 744 5.65 19.37 -1.59
C SER A 744 5.47 20.67 -2.36
N ARG A 745 5.52 20.58 -3.69
CA ARG A 745 5.29 21.72 -4.59
C ARG A 745 4.58 21.31 -5.87
N LEU A 746 3.77 22.22 -6.41
CA LEU A 746 3.14 22.03 -7.73
C LEU A 746 4.15 22.34 -8.83
N VAL A 747 4.24 21.43 -9.81
CA VAL A 747 5.15 21.54 -10.95
C VAL A 747 4.34 21.42 -12.24
N THR A 748 4.58 22.33 -13.18
CA THR A 748 4.02 22.22 -14.54
C THR A 748 4.97 21.42 -15.41
N ILE A 749 4.50 20.34 -16.02
CA ILE A 749 5.32 19.45 -16.85
C ILE A 749 4.94 19.58 -18.31
N ARG A 750 5.96 19.52 -19.18
CA ARG A 750 5.82 19.46 -20.63
C ARG A 750 6.94 18.57 -21.20
N PRO A 751 6.65 17.70 -22.19
CA PRO A 751 7.68 16.88 -22.83
C PRO A 751 8.78 17.74 -23.45
N GLY A 752 10.04 17.31 -23.34
CA GLY A 752 11.21 18.03 -23.86
C GLY A 752 11.68 19.20 -22.99
N ARG A 753 11.03 19.49 -21.86
CA ARG A 753 11.60 20.36 -20.82
C ARG A 753 12.32 19.52 -19.77
N HIS A 754 13.47 20.04 -19.32
CA HIS A 754 14.32 19.44 -18.28
C HIS A 754 14.39 20.34 -17.04
N ASP A 755 13.34 21.12 -16.77
CA ASP A 755 13.30 22.14 -15.71
C ASP A 755 12.88 21.60 -14.35
N ILE A 756 12.62 20.30 -14.22
CA ILE A 756 12.30 19.64 -12.95
C ILE A 756 13.61 19.26 -12.28
N ASP A 757 14.17 20.21 -11.52
CA ASP A 757 15.38 19.98 -10.74
C ASP A 757 15.02 19.50 -9.33
N VAL A 758 15.57 18.35 -8.95
CA VAL A 758 15.43 17.72 -7.62
C VAL A 758 16.84 17.37 -7.15
N PRO A 759 17.53 18.32 -6.49
CA PRO A 759 18.86 18.09 -5.98
C PRO A 759 18.81 17.25 -4.71
N VAL A 760 19.76 16.32 -4.59
CA VAL A 760 20.05 15.56 -3.37
C VAL A 760 21.52 15.75 -3.07
N GLU A 761 21.84 16.21 -1.86
CA GLU A 761 23.22 16.27 -1.38
C GLU A 761 23.58 14.93 -0.75
N VAL A 762 24.69 14.34 -1.21
CA VAL A 762 25.31 13.15 -0.63
C VAL A 762 26.65 13.58 -0.05
N ARG A 763 26.91 13.19 1.20
CA ARG A 763 28.14 13.51 1.92
C ARG A 763 28.97 12.26 2.02
N GLY A 764 30.23 12.40 1.62
CA GLY A 764 31.20 11.32 1.67
C GLY A 764 31.97 11.30 2.99
N ASN A 765 32.31 10.09 3.45
CA ASN A 765 33.13 9.85 4.63
C ASN A 765 34.06 8.63 4.39
N THR A 766 34.88 8.25 5.40
CA THR A 766 35.87 7.16 5.27
C THR A 766 35.62 6.01 6.24
N ARG A 767 34.39 5.87 6.70
CA ARG A 767 33.98 4.92 7.74
C ARG A 767 32.75 4.20 7.25
N PHE A 768 32.77 2.89 7.47
CA PHE A 768 31.69 2.02 7.05
C PHE A 768 30.31 2.48 7.56
N GLY A 769 29.35 2.54 6.63
CA GLY A 769 27.93 2.77 6.80
C GLY A 769 27.07 1.93 5.83
N TYR A 770 25.74 2.01 5.88
CA TYR A 770 24.86 1.36 4.87
C TYR A 770 24.38 2.38 3.85
N ASP A 771 23.89 1.84 2.73
CA ASP A 771 23.22 2.61 1.69
C ASP A 771 22.10 3.51 2.25
N VAL A 772 22.16 4.80 1.94
CA VAL A 772 21.18 5.80 2.37
C VAL A 772 20.28 6.21 1.19
N PRO A 773 18.98 5.86 1.20
CA PRO A 773 18.05 6.29 0.17
C PRO A 773 17.47 7.69 0.46
N HIS A 774 17.55 8.57 -0.53
CA HIS A 774 16.88 9.88 -0.56
C HIS A 774 15.72 9.85 -1.57
N ASP A 775 14.52 9.54 -1.10
CA ASP A 775 13.37 9.28 -1.96
C ASP A 775 12.59 10.54 -2.35
N ALA A 776 12.16 10.60 -3.61
CA ALA A 776 11.24 11.61 -4.13
C ALA A 776 10.00 10.95 -4.73
N PHE A 777 8.84 11.62 -4.59
CA PHE A 777 7.56 11.11 -5.07
C PHE A 777 6.85 12.12 -5.97
N VAL A 778 6.00 11.63 -6.88
CA VAL A 778 5.16 12.47 -7.74
C VAL A 778 3.74 11.95 -7.85
N LYS A 779 2.78 12.87 -7.80
CA LYS A 779 1.35 12.59 -7.99
C LYS A 779 0.73 13.46 -9.07
N ALA A 780 -0.16 12.88 -9.88
CA ALA A 780 -0.92 13.62 -10.87
C ALA A 780 -1.90 14.59 -10.20
N VAL A 781 -1.98 15.83 -10.71
CA VAL A 781 -2.96 16.83 -10.24
C VAL A 781 -3.93 17.20 -11.35
N ARG A 782 -3.43 17.49 -12.56
CA ARG A 782 -4.26 17.88 -13.69
C ARG A 782 -3.58 17.64 -15.02
N GLY A 783 -4.27 16.99 -15.96
CA GLY A 783 -3.83 16.90 -17.35
C GLY A 783 -2.46 16.25 -17.53
N ALA A 784 -2.11 15.30 -16.68
CA ALA A 784 -0.86 14.54 -16.70
C ALA A 784 -1.11 13.14 -16.13
N VAL A 785 -0.28 12.18 -16.49
CA VAL A 785 -0.26 10.84 -15.88
C VAL A 785 1.10 10.56 -15.28
N VAL A 786 1.14 9.73 -14.24
CA VAL A 786 2.39 9.34 -13.59
C VAL A 786 2.65 7.87 -13.88
N GLY A 787 3.85 7.62 -14.38
CA GLY A 787 4.46 6.32 -14.54
C GLY A 787 5.04 5.82 -13.23
N ALA A 788 6.37 5.76 -13.15
CA ALA A 788 7.10 5.57 -11.89
C ALA A 788 6.86 6.76 -10.95
N HIS A 789 6.18 6.51 -9.82
CA HIS A 789 5.78 7.54 -8.86
C HIS A 789 6.84 7.81 -7.80
N ARG A 790 7.75 6.86 -7.59
CA ARG A 790 8.84 6.89 -6.60
C ARG A 790 10.17 6.68 -7.31
N GLY A 791 11.19 7.38 -6.84
CA GLY A 791 12.59 7.18 -7.17
C GLY A 791 13.44 8.05 -6.26
N GLY A 792 14.64 8.44 -6.66
CA GLY A 792 15.52 9.20 -5.76
C GLY A 792 17.00 9.07 -6.09
N VAL A 793 17.84 9.40 -5.11
CA VAL A 793 19.26 9.08 -5.10
C VAL A 793 19.53 8.12 -3.94
N THR A 794 20.18 7.00 -4.20
CA THR A 794 20.71 6.12 -3.17
C THR A 794 22.21 6.38 -3.08
N ALA A 795 22.67 6.90 -1.94
CA ALA A 795 24.08 6.97 -1.61
C ALA A 795 24.52 5.57 -1.19
N ARG A 796 25.43 4.95 -1.94
CA ARG A 796 26.01 3.66 -1.65
C ARG A 796 27.25 3.86 -0.80
N ASN A 797 27.35 3.13 0.29
CA ASN A 797 28.57 3.09 1.08
C ASN A 797 29.69 2.39 0.28
N ASP A 798 30.82 3.05 0.09
CA ASP A 798 32.00 2.51 -0.58
C ASP A 798 33.17 2.16 0.36
N ASP A 799 32.99 2.37 1.67
CA ASP A 799 33.95 1.98 2.70
C ASP A 799 33.85 0.48 3.06
N PRO A 800 34.94 -0.18 3.44
CA PRO A 800 34.93 -1.60 3.81
C PRO A 800 34.34 -1.84 5.20
N MET A 801 33.55 -2.92 5.35
CA MET A 801 33.08 -3.37 6.66
C MET A 801 34.27 -3.72 7.59
N PRO A 802 34.29 -3.24 8.85
CA PRO A 802 35.32 -3.58 9.82
C PRO A 802 35.39 -5.09 10.08
N THR A 803 36.60 -5.63 10.28
CA THR A 803 36.75 -7.04 10.66
C THR A 803 36.47 -7.23 12.15
N VAL A 804 35.82 -8.34 12.52
CA VAL A 804 35.47 -8.66 13.90
C VAL A 804 36.42 -9.70 14.53
N THR A 805 36.74 -9.50 15.80
CA THR A 805 37.48 -10.44 16.66
C THR A 805 36.73 -10.64 17.97
N VAL A 806 36.91 -11.81 18.59
CA VAL A 806 36.32 -12.15 19.89
C VAL A 806 37.44 -12.59 20.82
N VAL A 807 37.52 -11.97 21.99
CA VAL A 807 38.53 -12.26 23.02
C VAL A 807 37.82 -12.60 24.33
N PRO A 808 38.20 -13.67 25.03
CA PRO A 808 37.59 -14.00 26.32
C PRO A 808 37.90 -12.93 27.37
N VAL A 809 36.89 -12.58 28.17
CA VAL A 809 37.01 -11.74 29.37
C VAL A 809 36.88 -12.62 30.62
N ALA A 810 35.91 -13.54 30.60
CA ALA A 810 35.70 -14.60 31.59
C ALA A 810 35.06 -15.80 30.87
N ASP A 811 35.88 -16.71 30.34
CA ASP A 811 35.43 -17.88 29.59
C ASP A 811 35.57 -19.20 30.37
N ASP A 812 36.02 -19.13 31.62
CA ASP A 812 36.07 -20.25 32.58
C ASP A 812 35.58 -19.73 33.93
N VAL A 813 34.37 -20.10 34.31
CA VAL A 813 33.64 -19.51 35.43
C VAL A 813 33.00 -20.58 36.32
N ALA A 814 32.73 -20.22 37.57
CA ALA A 814 31.88 -21.05 38.43
C ALA A 814 30.40 -20.84 38.09
N GLU A 815 29.56 -21.84 38.37
CA GLU A 815 28.10 -21.68 38.29
C GLU A 815 27.61 -20.46 39.07
N GLY A 816 26.71 -19.69 38.43
CA GLY A 816 26.21 -18.41 38.95
C GLY A 816 27.04 -17.19 38.54
N GLU A 817 28.20 -17.38 37.90
CA GLU A 817 28.98 -16.31 37.27
C GLU A 817 28.73 -16.25 35.75
N ALA A 818 28.79 -15.05 35.16
CA ALA A 818 28.51 -14.89 33.74
C ALA A 818 29.74 -15.16 32.86
N LEU A 819 29.60 -16.07 31.89
CA LEU A 819 30.57 -16.19 30.81
C LEU A 819 30.57 -14.90 29.99
N THR A 820 31.72 -14.28 29.80
CA THR A 820 31.86 -12.97 29.15
C THR A 820 32.98 -12.96 28.11
N TRP A 821 32.69 -12.43 26.92
CA TRP A 821 33.64 -12.21 25.84
C TRP A 821 33.55 -10.77 25.35
N ARG A 822 34.67 -10.22 24.90
CA ARG A 822 34.75 -8.91 24.27
C ARG A 822 34.82 -9.07 22.76
N VAL A 823 33.83 -8.54 22.07
CA VAL A 823 33.83 -8.39 20.62
C VAL A 823 34.54 -7.08 20.28
N THR A 824 35.50 -7.13 19.35
CA THR A 824 36.28 -5.95 18.93
C THR A 824 36.30 -5.84 17.40
N LEU A 825 36.11 -4.63 16.89
CA LEU A 825 36.19 -4.26 15.48
C LEU A 825 37.59 -3.71 15.15
N SER A 826 38.04 -3.88 13.92
CA SER A 826 39.31 -3.28 13.45
C SER A 826 39.27 -1.75 13.47
N ASP A 827 38.10 -1.17 13.20
CA ASP A 827 37.88 0.26 13.06
C ASP A 827 36.48 0.62 13.57
N ALA A 828 36.30 1.88 13.99
CA ALA A 828 34.97 2.41 14.28
C ALA A 828 34.22 2.61 12.97
N ALA A 829 33.05 2.01 12.85
CA ALA A 829 32.12 2.30 11.77
C ALA A 829 31.30 3.54 12.13
N ASP A 830 30.87 4.30 11.12
CA ASP A 830 29.92 5.38 11.38
C ASP A 830 28.55 4.84 11.77
N ALA A 831 28.38 3.51 11.68
CA ALA A 831 27.22 2.66 11.78
C ALA A 831 27.47 1.41 12.64
N ASP A 832 26.42 0.72 13.09
CA ASP A 832 26.65 -0.48 13.89
C ASP A 832 27.05 -1.76 13.21
N ILE A 833 28.07 -2.36 13.79
CA ILE A 833 28.40 -3.70 13.38
C ILE A 833 27.53 -4.68 14.16
N MET A 834 26.63 -5.27 13.40
CA MET A 834 25.66 -6.25 13.81
C MET A 834 26.12 -7.66 13.48
N GLY A 835 25.80 -8.61 14.34
CA GLY A 835 25.96 -10.01 14.02
C GLY A 835 25.17 -10.94 14.91
N THR A 836 25.27 -12.23 14.63
CA THR A 836 24.69 -13.30 15.42
C THR A 836 25.76 -14.17 16.04
N ILE A 837 25.40 -14.84 17.12
CA ILE A 837 26.20 -15.84 17.82
C ILE A 837 25.39 -17.13 17.78
N GLY A 838 25.74 -18.01 16.84
CA GLY A 838 25.15 -19.33 16.74
C GLY A 838 25.79 -20.27 17.76
N LEU A 839 24.98 -20.86 18.63
CA LEU A 839 25.44 -21.90 19.54
C LEU A 839 25.56 -23.23 18.78
N LEU A 840 26.72 -23.85 18.86
CA LEU A 840 27.07 -25.06 18.15
C LEU A 840 27.21 -26.21 19.14
N PRO A 841 26.92 -27.46 18.71
CA PRO A 841 27.25 -28.63 19.51
C PRO A 841 28.73 -28.64 19.88
N VAL A 842 29.02 -28.93 21.15
CA VAL A 842 30.41 -29.06 21.63
C VAL A 842 31.07 -30.30 21.04
N THR A 843 32.39 -30.23 20.81
CA THR A 843 33.14 -31.33 20.20
C THR A 843 33.55 -32.43 21.20
N GLY A 844 33.30 -32.23 22.49
CA GLY A 844 33.54 -33.18 23.57
C GLY A 844 33.25 -32.57 24.94
N GLY A 845 32.93 -33.41 25.94
CA GLY A 845 32.48 -32.95 27.27
C GLY A 845 30.96 -32.86 27.39
N ALA A 846 30.47 -32.37 28.53
CA ALA A 846 29.07 -32.00 28.71
C ALA A 846 28.81 -30.63 28.08
N GLU A 847 27.65 -30.44 27.46
CA GLU A 847 27.23 -29.16 26.88
C GLU A 847 26.35 -28.43 27.86
N LEU A 848 26.59 -27.12 28.03
CA LEU A 848 25.75 -26.25 28.84
C LEU A 848 24.29 -26.34 28.38
N SER A 849 23.36 -26.55 29.32
CA SER A 849 21.95 -26.80 29.05
C SER A 849 21.07 -25.57 29.34
N THR A 850 19.78 -25.69 29.03
CA THR A 850 18.78 -24.68 29.37
C THR A 850 18.52 -24.56 30.88
N ALA A 851 19.01 -25.49 31.71
CA ALA A 851 18.89 -25.44 33.16
C ALA A 851 19.94 -24.51 33.80
N ASP A 852 21.09 -24.36 33.15
CA ASP A 852 22.31 -23.76 33.72
C ASP A 852 22.45 -22.27 33.38
N VAL A 853 21.47 -21.72 32.66
CA VAL A 853 21.40 -20.32 32.24
C VAL A 853 20.16 -19.67 32.84
N ASP A 854 20.27 -18.38 33.16
CA ASP A 854 19.17 -17.63 33.76
C ASP A 854 17.86 -17.78 32.96
N ARG A 855 16.83 -18.24 33.67
CA ARG A 855 15.54 -18.61 33.09
C ARG A 855 14.86 -17.42 32.43
N GLU A 856 14.84 -16.27 33.10
CA GLU A 856 14.18 -15.06 32.59
C GLU A 856 14.91 -14.56 31.33
N TRP A 857 16.25 -14.56 31.35
CA TRP A 857 17.09 -14.19 30.23
C TRP A 857 16.88 -15.09 29.00
N LEU A 858 16.73 -16.41 29.19
CA LEU A 858 16.44 -17.33 28.10
C LEU A 858 15.00 -17.21 27.60
N GLU A 859 14.00 -17.14 28.48
CA GLU A 859 12.59 -16.99 28.11
C GLU A 859 12.34 -15.70 27.31
N GLN A 860 13.02 -14.59 27.66
CA GLN A 860 12.99 -13.36 26.87
C GLN A 860 13.49 -13.54 25.42
N ARG A 861 14.31 -14.55 25.15
CA ARG A 861 14.95 -14.79 23.83
C ARG A 861 14.27 -15.88 23.01
N ILE A 862 13.89 -16.99 23.64
CA ILE A 862 13.29 -18.14 22.94
C ILE A 862 11.79 -18.30 23.22
N GLY A 863 11.21 -17.42 24.04
CA GLY A 863 9.80 -17.40 24.39
C GLY A 863 9.45 -18.44 25.45
N ARG A 864 9.41 -19.72 25.06
CA ARG A 864 9.07 -20.82 25.97
C ARG A 864 10.22 -21.82 26.05
N LEU A 865 10.70 -22.06 27.27
CA LEU A 865 11.73 -23.05 27.52
C LEU A 865 11.23 -24.49 27.29
N PRO A 866 12.06 -25.36 26.68
CA PRO A 866 11.83 -26.80 26.64
C PRO A 866 11.70 -27.40 28.05
N ASP A 867 10.82 -28.38 28.20
CA ASP A 867 10.67 -29.21 29.40
C ASP A 867 10.54 -30.67 28.96
N PRO A 868 11.52 -31.55 29.25
CA PRO A 868 12.70 -31.34 30.11
C PRO A 868 13.77 -30.42 29.49
N ALA A 869 14.75 -30.00 30.30
CA ALA A 869 15.90 -29.21 29.85
C ALA A 869 16.70 -29.93 28.75
N VAL A 870 17.27 -29.15 27.82
CA VAL A 870 18.03 -29.64 26.66
C VAL A 870 19.35 -28.88 26.50
N PRO A 871 20.35 -29.43 25.78
CA PRO A 871 21.56 -28.68 25.42
C PRO A 871 21.21 -27.37 24.72
N LEU A 872 21.98 -26.31 24.95
CA LEU A 872 21.67 -24.98 24.39
C LEU A 872 21.67 -24.97 22.86
N SER A 873 22.49 -25.79 22.19
CA SER A 873 22.47 -25.92 20.72
C SER A 873 21.17 -26.55 20.18
N GLU A 874 20.38 -27.22 21.03
CA GLU A 874 19.11 -27.86 20.69
C GLU A 874 17.88 -27.11 21.23
N ALA A 875 18.08 -25.98 21.92
CA ALA A 875 17.01 -25.23 22.58
C ALA A 875 15.91 -24.73 21.62
N VAL A 876 16.23 -24.54 20.34
CA VAL A 876 15.30 -24.10 19.29
C VAL A 876 15.50 -24.96 18.03
N PRO A 877 14.44 -25.37 17.31
CA PRO A 877 14.59 -26.05 16.02
C PRO A 877 15.42 -25.20 15.04
N GLY A 878 16.61 -25.69 14.66
CA GLY A 878 17.55 -24.98 13.80
C GLY A 878 18.74 -24.32 14.52
N GLY A 879 18.82 -24.42 15.85
CA GLY A 879 19.91 -23.90 16.68
C GLY A 879 19.61 -22.56 17.34
N LEU A 880 20.08 -22.35 18.57
CA LEU A 880 19.96 -21.07 19.26
C LEU A 880 20.96 -20.05 18.69
N SER A 881 20.46 -18.89 18.27
CA SER A 881 21.26 -17.77 17.75
C SER A 881 20.97 -16.51 18.56
N LEU A 882 22.02 -15.92 19.14
CA LEU A 882 21.94 -14.68 19.93
C LEU A 882 22.40 -13.49 19.11
N TRP A 883 21.72 -12.35 19.22
CA TRP A 883 22.13 -11.12 18.53
C TRP A 883 23.12 -10.32 19.36
N PHE A 884 24.08 -9.67 18.70
CA PHE A 884 24.94 -8.66 19.30
C PHE A 884 25.07 -7.43 18.38
N SER A 885 25.50 -6.32 18.96
CA SER A 885 25.79 -5.07 18.25
C SER A 885 26.98 -4.35 18.86
N VAL A 886 27.86 -3.82 18.02
CA VAL A 886 28.87 -2.84 18.41
C VAL A 886 28.40 -1.45 17.96
N PRO A 887 28.08 -0.53 18.92
CA PRO A 887 27.57 0.79 18.62
C PRO A 887 28.42 1.62 17.65
N ALA A 888 27.75 2.43 16.84
CA ALA A 888 28.40 3.35 15.92
C ALA A 888 29.32 4.30 16.64
N GLY A 889 30.50 4.51 16.06
CA GLY A 889 31.59 5.23 16.67
C GLY A 889 32.37 4.45 17.72
N GLU A 890 31.87 3.30 18.19
CA GLU A 890 32.58 2.40 19.11
C GLU A 890 33.35 1.31 18.34
N THR A 891 34.31 0.69 19.02
CA THR A 891 35.15 -0.39 18.46
C THR A 891 34.97 -1.72 19.18
N GLY A 892 34.09 -1.81 20.17
CA GLY A 892 33.82 -3.08 20.82
C GLY A 892 32.58 -3.08 21.70
N ALA A 893 32.13 -4.29 22.03
CA ALA A 893 31.01 -4.56 22.92
C ALA A 893 31.30 -5.82 23.75
N GLU A 894 30.63 -5.93 24.90
CA GLU A 894 30.71 -7.13 25.73
C GLU A 894 29.51 -8.03 25.45
N LEU A 895 29.80 -9.31 25.26
CA LEU A 895 28.84 -10.40 25.20
C LEU A 895 28.89 -11.12 26.53
N SER A 896 27.76 -11.24 27.22
CA SER A 896 27.65 -12.01 28.45
C SER A 896 26.51 -13.01 28.41
N MET A 897 26.76 -14.20 28.93
CA MET A 897 25.77 -15.25 29.14
C MET A 897 25.67 -15.55 30.65
N PRO A 898 24.52 -15.21 31.27
CA PRO A 898 24.35 -15.38 32.71
C PRO A 898 24.08 -16.84 33.05
N THR A 899 25.01 -17.50 33.75
CA THR A 899 24.79 -18.85 34.29
C THR A 899 24.07 -18.78 35.63
N VAL A 900 23.45 -19.87 36.06
CA VAL A 900 22.82 -20.01 37.38
C VAL A 900 23.47 -21.12 38.17
N ALA A 901 23.47 -20.98 39.50
CA ALA A 901 23.81 -22.07 40.41
C ALA A 901 22.53 -22.84 40.75
N ASP A 902 22.51 -24.13 40.46
CA ASP A 902 21.33 -24.98 40.63
C ASP A 902 21.46 -25.96 41.83
N GLY A 903 22.68 -26.08 42.37
CA GLY A 903 23.00 -26.91 43.53
C GLY A 903 23.11 -28.41 43.24
N VAL A 904 23.18 -28.79 41.96
CA VAL A 904 23.48 -30.15 41.50
C VAL A 904 25.01 -30.27 41.33
N THR A 905 25.54 -31.49 41.45
CA THR A 905 26.97 -31.75 41.19
C THR A 905 27.10 -32.33 39.79
N GLU A 906 27.77 -31.61 38.91
CA GLU A 906 27.82 -31.86 37.47
C GLU A 906 29.29 -31.90 36.97
N PRO A 907 29.56 -32.55 35.82
CA PRO A 907 30.85 -32.41 35.17
C PRO A 907 30.97 -31.01 34.57
N ALA A 908 32.20 -30.48 34.44
CA ALA A 908 32.41 -29.19 33.78
C ALA A 908 31.74 -29.16 32.39
N GLU A 909 30.91 -28.14 32.20
CA GLU A 909 30.08 -27.98 31.02
C GLU A 909 30.68 -26.94 30.08
N SER A 910 30.50 -27.15 28.78
CA SER A 910 31.12 -26.30 27.76
C SER A 910 30.09 -25.65 26.85
N LEU A 911 30.42 -24.46 26.39
CA LEU A 911 29.75 -23.73 25.32
C LEU A 911 30.70 -23.67 24.11
N ARG A 912 30.18 -23.91 22.91
CA ARG A 912 30.84 -23.56 21.65
C ARG A 912 29.93 -22.65 20.85
N ALA A 913 30.49 -21.55 20.34
CA ALA A 913 29.73 -20.57 19.60
C ALA A 913 30.51 -20.04 18.39
N VAL A 914 29.79 -19.63 17.36
CA VAL A 914 30.33 -18.94 16.19
C VAL A 914 29.70 -17.57 16.06
N LEU A 915 30.53 -16.53 15.97
CA LEU A 915 30.07 -15.18 15.65
C LEU A 915 29.96 -15.06 14.13
N SER A 916 28.84 -14.58 13.60
CA SER A 916 28.65 -14.25 12.18
C SER A 916 28.26 -12.78 12.02
N LEU A 917 28.90 -12.06 11.09
CA LEU A 917 28.42 -10.76 10.63
C LEU A 917 27.46 -10.96 9.45
N PHE A 918 26.87 -9.88 8.94
CA PHE A 918 26.00 -9.92 7.77
C PHE A 918 26.63 -9.15 6.61
N ASP A 919 26.56 -9.68 5.39
CA ASP A 919 26.96 -8.93 4.20
C ASP A 919 25.87 -7.93 3.75
N ASP A 920 26.11 -7.20 2.67
CA ASP A 920 25.15 -6.23 2.09
C ASP A 920 23.81 -6.88 1.66
N SER A 921 23.81 -8.20 1.45
CA SER A 921 22.61 -9.00 1.14
C SER A 921 21.98 -9.64 2.39
N TRP A 922 22.50 -9.33 3.57
CA TRP A 922 22.10 -9.89 4.86
C TRP A 922 22.25 -11.41 4.95
N GLU A 923 23.16 -12.00 4.19
CA GLU A 923 23.57 -13.39 4.37
C GLU A 923 24.66 -13.44 5.46
N PRO A 924 24.57 -14.40 6.41
CA PRO A 924 25.53 -14.49 7.50
C PRO A 924 26.91 -14.92 6.96
N VAL A 925 27.92 -14.12 7.27
CA VAL A 925 29.32 -14.38 6.99
C VAL A 925 29.98 -14.88 8.29
N PRO A 926 30.37 -16.16 8.37
CA PRO A 926 30.99 -16.72 9.56
C PRO A 926 32.29 -15.98 9.91
N GLY A 927 32.36 -15.53 11.16
CA GLY A 927 33.52 -14.94 11.81
C GLY A 927 34.19 -15.93 12.77
N PRO A 928 34.82 -15.46 13.85
CA PRO A 928 35.57 -16.32 14.77
C PRO A 928 34.64 -17.24 15.58
N GLU A 929 35.10 -18.48 15.77
CA GLU A 929 34.54 -19.39 16.79
C GLU A 929 35.18 -19.12 18.15
N PHE A 930 34.41 -19.28 19.22
CA PHE A 930 34.87 -19.14 20.61
C PHE A 930 34.15 -20.13 21.53
N THR A 931 34.71 -20.33 22.72
CA THR A 931 34.24 -21.32 23.71
C THR A 931 34.12 -20.70 25.09
N GLY A 932 33.36 -21.37 25.97
CA GLY A 932 33.30 -21.10 27.40
C GLY A 932 33.14 -22.37 28.21
N THR A 933 33.52 -22.34 29.48
CA THR A 933 33.44 -23.46 30.42
C THR A 933 32.82 -23.01 31.74
N VAL A 934 31.83 -23.77 32.22
CA VAL A 934 31.19 -23.57 33.51
C VAL A 934 31.56 -24.76 34.40
N ARG A 935 31.95 -24.47 35.64
CA ARG A 935 32.30 -25.48 36.66
C ARG A 935 31.38 -25.33 37.85
N ASP A 936 31.06 -26.43 38.51
CA ASP A 936 30.35 -26.39 39.80
C ASP A 936 30.99 -25.38 40.76
N GLY A 937 30.13 -24.61 41.43
CA GLY A 937 30.54 -23.77 42.55
C GLY A 937 31.12 -24.61 43.69
N ALA A 938 32.20 -24.14 44.30
CA ALA A 938 32.88 -24.83 45.41
C ALA A 938 32.07 -24.88 46.72
#